data_AF-A0A927YSA8-F1
#
_entry.id   AF-A0A927YSA8-F1
#
_cell.length_a   1.000
_cell.length_b   1.000
_cell.length_c   1.000
_cell.angle_alpha   90.00
_cell.angle_beta   90.00
_cell.angle_gamma   90.00
#
_symmetry.space_group_name_H-M   'P 1'
#
loop_
_entity.id
_entity.type
_entity.pdbx_description
1 polymer ?
#
loop_
_entity_poly.entity_id
_entity_poly.type
_entity_poly.pdbx_seq_one_letter_code
_entity_poly.pdbx_strand_id
1 'polypeptide(L)'
;MGIDGGNGGFFNAQYLPDVDMLLGVRPALKLDLSKVEFNSATKTFSAIGQTVSVTNVNLEPSTPQTIAVGEVVSFTASISPNEATDKTVKWRIGGTDAGALTLYSDPACKYPLGSDATETMTVYAKGSSTGNAIVTCFSNSDSAKFASCEVTVNTLQTQIEEVLTTITATGAMQANFSTENVASLDLLKAQFNEVSGWNGTDMKIEVTPCEGYTITRCVFYDDSYHIATDSVAPFKVETQHLASTPYVNGEPIYEGSNGIKKIDVIGYYTGNSVTITPGSNMTKTLDSGDALQNGLSGAMTAVVYTADDGYYFPTGYNVEDVNGISVTRDSYTQITVSGTPTADAAITLAEPTAKTKPDAPAVSAVNCTTAANNDGKLTGVTAAMEYKKSDATNWTVGTGNDITGLVPGTYYVRLKATDTMLVSDNQELVISAYTVPGQVVAPVFNPAAGTYTEAQSVTISCSTTGADIYYTTNGNEPTTSSTKYTGAISISATTTVKAIAVKSGMTNSAVASAVYTIKTSPVITKAPEAITGLVYNGKAQALITAGEVTGGTLYYAVVKAGDAEPSAELYTTSIPTAINAGSYYVWYKVDGGDNHNDINAEKIDVKIDKSDTIPNSPSETMVVDKPSDKTADVILDKQQGTTAPVVKKEGTILSVDEIKAEVVVTFKAGKDPTVTYTKTTDNEAKSVVVSDNVTVDGVTYEVSSVGANSFNGSDATTVTLGKNIKKMAPKALNGSKIKTVVLRTTKLTKKSVKNAFKGSKAKKIVIKVKVGSKKLNKKYVKKYKKIFTKKNVGVKVVVK
;
A
#
# COMPACT_ATOMS: atom_id res chain seq x y z
N MET A 1 -3.03 61.03 44.04
CA MET A 1 -3.39 61.65 45.33
C MET A 1 -2.09 61.96 46.05
N GLY A 2 -1.93 63.18 46.55
CA GLY A 2 -0.87 63.50 47.51
C GLY A 2 -1.50 63.85 48.86
N ILE A 3 -0.76 63.65 49.94
CA ILE A 3 -0.83 64.40 51.19
C ILE A 3 0.53 64.24 51.90
N ASP A 4 0.81 65.23 52.74
CA ASP A 4 2.09 65.49 53.41
C ASP A 4 2.50 64.45 54.46
N GLY A 5 3.75 64.56 54.92
CA GLY A 5 4.34 63.64 55.90
C GLY A 5 3.81 63.79 57.33
N GLY A 6 3.80 62.69 58.08
CA GLY A 6 3.46 62.66 59.50
C GLY A 6 3.44 61.25 60.06
N ASN A 7 4.08 61.03 61.21
CA ASN A 7 4.15 59.71 61.86
C ASN A 7 2.77 59.23 62.35
N GLY A 8 2.51 57.93 62.13
CA GLY A 8 1.69 57.09 63.01
C GLY A 8 0.17 57.38 63.07
N GLY A 9 -0.61 56.56 62.35
CA GLY A 9 -2.07 56.52 62.52
C GLY A 9 -2.72 55.38 61.76
N PHE A 10 -3.23 54.37 62.48
CA PHE A 10 -4.27 53.48 61.94
C PHE A 10 -5.58 54.27 61.86
N PHE A 11 -6.39 54.06 60.82
CA PHE A 11 -7.86 53.87 60.83
C PHE A 11 -8.28 53.58 59.38
N ASN A 12 -8.79 52.38 59.07
CA ASN A 12 -10.16 51.89 59.30
C ASN A 12 -11.17 52.44 58.27
N ALA A 13 -11.96 51.54 57.68
CA ALA A 13 -12.82 51.84 56.54
C ALA A 13 -14.12 52.54 56.98
N GLN A 14 -14.45 53.65 56.33
CA GLN A 14 -15.81 54.19 56.30
C GLN A 14 -16.31 54.31 54.87
N TYR A 15 -17.50 53.74 54.69
CA TYR A 15 -18.26 53.62 53.45
C TYR A 15 -19.12 54.87 53.26
N LEU A 16 -19.19 55.45 52.05
CA LEU A 16 -20.26 56.35 51.57
C LEU A 16 -20.14 56.48 50.02
N PRO A 17 -21.17 56.89 49.26
CA PRO A 17 -21.83 55.92 48.37
C PRO A 17 -21.92 56.33 46.89
N ASP A 18 -22.33 55.35 46.08
CA ASP A 18 -23.02 55.40 44.79
C ASP A 18 -22.88 56.64 43.89
N VAL A 19 -22.15 56.45 42.78
CA VAL A 19 -22.54 56.98 41.47
C VAL A 19 -22.52 55.83 40.48
N ASP A 20 -23.71 55.39 40.07
CA ASP A 20 -23.90 54.27 39.15
C ASP A 20 -24.03 54.78 37.70
N MET A 21 -23.06 54.42 36.84
CA MET A 21 -23.15 54.58 35.38
C MET A 21 -22.45 53.42 34.66
N LEU A 22 -23.14 52.28 34.64
CA LEU A 22 -23.36 51.43 33.47
C LEU A 22 -22.33 51.51 32.31
N LEU A 23 -21.46 50.49 32.17
CA LEU A 23 -21.22 49.73 30.92
C LEU A 23 -20.04 48.74 31.03
N GLY A 24 -20.33 47.45 30.84
CA GLY A 24 -19.38 46.46 30.28
C GLY A 24 -18.23 45.99 31.17
N VAL A 25 -18.33 44.75 31.66
CA VAL A 25 -17.28 44.06 32.44
C VAL A 25 -15.93 44.04 31.69
N ARG A 26 -14.99 44.87 32.15
CA ARG A 26 -13.56 44.65 31.96
C ARG A 26 -13.02 44.03 33.25
N PRO A 27 -12.09 43.05 33.21
CA PRO A 27 -11.47 42.58 34.44
C PRO A 27 -10.76 43.76 35.10
N ALA A 28 -11.14 44.09 36.33
CA ALA A 28 -10.45 45.11 37.10
C ALA A 28 -8.98 44.71 37.20
N LEU A 29 -8.09 45.55 36.66
CA LEU A 29 -6.65 45.31 36.72
C LEU A 29 -6.23 45.46 38.18
N LYS A 30 -6.28 44.38 38.95
CA LYS A 30 -5.76 44.34 40.31
C LYS A 30 -4.25 44.54 40.24
N LEU A 31 -3.82 45.78 40.46
CA LEU A 31 -2.42 46.11 40.65
C LEU A 31 -1.95 45.43 41.94
N ASP A 32 -1.28 44.30 41.79
CA ASP A 32 -0.75 43.54 42.90
C ASP A 32 0.47 44.26 43.46
N LEU A 33 0.26 45.07 44.50
CA LEU A 33 1.29 45.87 45.16
C LEU A 33 2.40 45.02 45.81
N SER A 34 2.24 43.69 45.91
CA SER A 34 3.34 42.79 46.31
C SER A 34 4.35 42.54 45.18
N LYS A 35 4.03 42.95 43.94
CA LYS A 35 4.83 42.76 42.73
C LYS A 35 5.31 44.07 42.10
N VAL A 36 5.36 45.17 42.87
CA VAL A 36 5.82 46.46 42.37
C VAL A 36 6.60 47.20 43.45
N GLU A 37 7.84 47.62 43.15
CA GLU A 37 8.66 48.45 44.02
C GLU A 37 8.62 49.90 43.55
N PHE A 38 8.55 50.85 44.50
CA PHE A 38 8.57 52.27 44.21
C PHE A 38 9.95 52.85 44.48
N ASN A 39 10.66 53.27 43.44
CA ASN A 39 11.93 53.95 43.58
C ASN A 39 11.68 55.41 43.99
N SER A 40 12.03 55.74 45.23
CA SER A 40 11.76 57.05 45.83
C SER A 40 12.60 58.20 45.23
N ALA A 41 13.76 57.88 44.64
CA ALA A 41 14.65 58.84 43.99
C ALA A 41 14.18 59.21 42.57
N THR A 42 13.79 58.22 41.76
CA THR A 42 13.30 58.43 40.38
C THR A 42 11.79 58.69 40.29
N LYS A 43 11.03 58.49 41.38
CA LYS A 43 9.57 58.58 41.44
C LYS A 43 8.84 57.61 40.51
N THR A 44 9.47 56.48 40.16
CA THR A 44 8.91 55.46 39.26
C THR A 44 8.56 54.15 39.99
N PHE A 45 7.58 53.43 39.44
CA PHE A 45 7.19 52.09 39.88
C PHE A 45 7.82 51.04 38.95
N SER A 46 8.43 50.00 39.51
CA SER A 46 9.07 48.91 38.76
C SER A 46 8.50 47.56 39.19
N ALA A 47 8.21 46.65 38.25
CA ALA A 47 7.63 45.35 38.57
C ALA A 47 8.66 44.41 39.22
N ILE A 48 8.33 43.85 40.38
CA ILE A 48 9.14 42.86 41.10
C ILE A 48 8.89 41.47 40.49
N GLY A 49 9.95 40.79 40.06
CA GLY A 49 9.90 39.37 39.69
C GLY A 49 9.46 39.05 38.26
N GLN A 50 9.48 40.01 37.32
CA GLN A 50 9.30 39.71 35.90
C GLN A 50 10.63 39.26 35.28
N THR A 51 10.78 37.95 35.05
CA THR A 51 11.97 37.37 34.42
C THR A 51 11.97 37.60 32.91
N VAL A 52 12.95 38.34 32.41
CA VAL A 52 13.24 38.47 30.97
C VAL A 52 14.07 37.27 30.54
N SER A 53 13.51 36.44 29.65
CA SER A 53 14.14 35.21 29.17
C SER A 53 15.20 35.49 28.10
N VAL A 54 16.24 34.66 28.06
CA VAL A 54 17.26 34.69 27.00
C VAL A 54 16.65 34.24 25.68
N THR A 55 16.76 35.07 24.64
CA THR A 55 16.30 34.75 23.28
C THR A 55 17.42 34.15 22.43
N ASN A 56 18.67 34.64 22.60
CA ASN A 56 19.85 34.14 21.90
C ASN A 56 21.14 34.27 22.72
N VAL A 57 22.14 33.46 22.35
CA VAL A 57 23.55 33.61 22.73
C VAL A 57 24.34 33.87 21.46
N ASN A 58 25.26 34.83 21.47
CA ASN A 58 26.24 35.02 20.40
C ASN A 58 27.64 34.74 20.93
N LEU A 59 28.58 34.43 20.04
CA LEU A 59 29.98 34.15 20.33
C LEU A 59 30.86 34.95 19.37
N GLU A 60 31.90 35.60 19.89
CA GLU A 60 32.88 36.34 19.11
C GLU A 60 34.31 35.85 19.47
N PRO A 61 35.13 35.40 18.50
CA PRO A 61 34.81 35.24 17.08
C PRO A 61 33.80 34.10 16.82
N SER A 62 32.94 34.29 15.81
CA SER A 62 31.94 33.30 15.35
C SER A 62 32.41 32.46 14.15
N THR A 63 33.49 32.88 13.48
CA THR A 63 34.11 32.15 12.36
C THR A 63 35.17 31.17 12.86
N PRO A 64 35.37 30.01 12.20
CA PRO A 64 36.40 29.04 12.59
C PRO A 64 37.79 29.68 12.78
N GLN A 65 38.49 29.25 13.81
CA GLN A 65 39.82 29.73 14.17
C GLN A 65 40.89 28.67 13.90
N THR A 66 42.12 29.11 13.63
CA THR A 66 43.29 28.22 13.52
C THR A 66 44.40 28.78 14.40
N ILE A 67 44.98 27.94 15.25
CA ILE A 67 46.08 28.28 16.16
C ILE A 67 47.12 27.15 16.20
N ALA A 68 48.34 27.43 16.65
CA ALA A 68 49.34 26.41 16.94
C ALA A 68 49.22 25.83 18.37
N VAL A 69 49.79 24.65 18.60
CA VAL A 69 49.99 24.12 19.96
C VAL A 69 50.80 25.13 20.79
N GLY A 70 50.23 25.58 21.91
CA GLY A 70 50.82 26.59 22.78
C GLY A 70 50.24 28.01 22.61
N GLU A 71 49.65 28.33 21.47
CA GLU A 71 48.98 29.62 21.22
C GLU A 71 47.60 29.70 21.89
N VAL A 72 47.08 30.93 22.00
CA VAL A 72 45.86 31.27 22.74
C VAL A 72 44.96 32.18 21.91
N VAL A 73 43.68 31.84 21.81
CA VAL A 73 42.62 32.70 21.24
C VAL A 73 41.54 32.99 22.28
N SER A 74 41.03 34.23 22.31
CA SER A 74 39.97 34.64 23.23
C SER A 74 38.59 34.52 22.60
N PHE A 75 37.62 34.00 23.35
CA PHE A 75 36.23 33.87 22.98
C PHE A 75 35.35 34.65 23.95
N THR A 76 34.51 35.57 23.44
CA THR A 76 33.57 36.36 24.24
C THR A 76 32.13 36.02 23.86
N ALA A 77 31.33 35.62 24.85
CA ALA A 77 29.90 35.39 24.71
C ALA A 77 29.10 36.67 24.98
N SER A 78 27.96 36.83 24.32
CA SER A 78 26.97 37.85 24.65
C SER A 78 25.55 37.28 24.68
N ILE A 79 24.75 37.77 25.63
CA ILE A 79 23.36 37.34 25.85
C ILE A 79 22.40 38.38 25.27
N SER A 80 21.41 37.90 24.51
CA SER A 80 20.30 38.72 23.99
C SER A 80 18.97 38.27 24.62
N PRO A 81 18.06 39.21 24.97
CA PRO A 81 18.25 40.66 24.97
C PRO A 81 19.15 41.11 26.13
N ASN A 82 19.66 42.35 26.10
CA ASN A 82 20.50 42.88 27.19
C ASN A 82 19.72 43.10 28.50
N GLU A 83 18.40 43.02 28.47
CA GLU A 83 17.54 43.09 29.65
C GLU A 83 17.30 41.72 30.29
N ALA A 84 17.87 40.63 29.74
CA ALA A 84 17.75 39.27 30.27
C ALA A 84 18.15 39.17 31.75
N THR A 85 17.35 38.45 32.54
CA THR A 85 17.47 38.40 34.01
C THR A 85 18.62 37.50 34.48
N ASP A 86 18.90 36.41 33.77
CA ASP A 86 20.13 35.63 33.94
C ASP A 86 20.96 35.75 32.66
N LYS A 87 22.17 36.31 32.79
CA LYS A 87 23.13 36.49 31.71
C LYS A 87 24.34 35.54 31.84
N THR A 88 24.35 34.64 32.81
CA THR A 88 25.47 33.73 33.02
C THR A 88 25.55 32.67 31.93
N VAL A 89 26.76 32.19 31.64
CA VAL A 89 27.02 31.23 30.58
C VAL A 89 27.77 30.01 31.09
N LYS A 90 27.67 28.91 30.35
CA LYS A 90 28.39 27.67 30.59
C LYS A 90 29.21 27.31 29.36
N TRP A 91 30.52 27.17 29.54
CA TRP A 91 31.45 26.84 28.47
C TRP A 91 31.70 25.34 28.37
N ARG A 92 31.89 24.84 27.16
CA ARG A 92 32.28 23.46 26.87
C ARG A 92 33.22 23.40 25.67
N ILE A 93 34.13 22.42 25.69
CA ILE A 93 34.81 21.95 24.49
C ILE A 93 34.10 20.65 24.03
N GLY A 94 33.87 20.54 22.72
CA GLY A 94 33.42 19.34 22.03
C GLY A 94 34.25 19.10 20.76
N GLY A 95 33.68 18.37 19.80
CA GLY A 95 34.40 17.93 18.59
C GLY A 95 35.01 16.54 18.76
N THR A 96 35.67 16.06 17.70
CA THR A 96 36.38 14.76 17.69
C THR A 96 37.58 14.78 18.63
N ASP A 97 38.32 15.88 18.64
CA ASP A 97 39.60 16.00 19.34
C ASP A 97 39.47 17.03 20.47
N ALA A 98 38.47 16.88 21.34
CA ALA A 98 38.23 17.82 22.43
C ALA A 98 39.44 18.05 23.37
N GLY A 99 40.41 17.12 23.39
CA GLY A 99 41.70 17.26 24.10
C GLY A 99 42.76 18.12 23.37
N ALA A 100 42.47 18.60 22.16
CA ALA A 100 43.30 19.56 21.43
C ALA A 100 43.31 20.94 22.09
N LEU A 101 42.29 21.28 22.89
CA LEU A 101 42.15 22.56 23.59
C LEU A 101 42.02 22.41 25.10
N THR A 102 42.43 23.47 25.81
CA THR A 102 42.06 23.73 27.20
C THR A 102 41.53 25.17 27.31
N LEU A 103 40.42 25.39 28.03
CA LEU A 103 39.89 26.73 28.32
C LEU A 103 40.44 27.28 29.64
N TYR A 104 40.64 28.59 29.71
CA TYR A 104 41.12 29.32 30.88
C TYR A 104 40.29 30.58 31.12
N SER A 105 40.20 31.02 32.38
CA SER A 105 39.49 32.25 32.77
C SER A 105 40.33 33.53 32.64
N ASP A 106 41.63 33.39 32.33
CA ASP A 106 42.59 34.50 32.28
C ASP A 106 43.52 34.39 31.05
N PRO A 107 43.99 35.53 30.50
CA PRO A 107 44.83 35.54 29.29
C PRO A 107 46.21 34.91 29.49
N ALA A 108 46.71 34.84 30.73
CA ALA A 108 47.97 34.17 31.04
C ALA A 108 47.82 32.63 31.13
N CYS A 109 46.61 32.10 30.90
CA CYS A 109 46.28 30.68 30.96
C CYS A 109 46.71 30.01 32.28
N LYS A 110 46.49 30.70 33.40
CA LYS A 110 46.90 30.25 34.73
C LYS A 110 45.80 29.42 35.43
N TYR A 111 44.54 29.73 35.18
CA TYR A 111 43.40 29.12 35.87
C TYR A 111 42.49 28.40 34.84
N PRO A 112 42.66 27.06 34.67
CA PRO A 112 41.87 26.29 33.72
C PRO A 112 40.40 26.18 34.16
N LEU A 113 39.49 26.24 33.19
CA LEU A 113 38.06 26.17 33.39
C LEU A 113 37.54 24.73 33.31
N GLY A 114 36.77 24.33 34.32
CA GLY A 114 36.01 23.08 34.32
C GLY A 114 34.70 23.18 33.53
N SER A 115 33.99 22.05 33.41
CA SER A 115 32.74 21.94 32.65
C SER A 115 31.51 22.52 33.36
N ASP A 116 31.64 23.65 34.06
CA ASP A 116 30.61 24.25 34.91
C ASP A 116 30.27 25.71 34.60
N ALA A 117 29.18 26.22 35.17
CA ALA A 117 28.64 27.54 34.85
C ALA A 117 29.49 28.66 35.49
N THR A 118 29.66 29.76 34.76
CA THR A 118 30.54 30.88 35.15
C THR A 118 29.90 32.23 34.85
N GLU A 119 30.17 33.22 35.70
CA GLU A 119 29.89 34.64 35.37
C GLU A 119 30.81 35.19 34.26
N THR A 120 31.87 34.45 33.91
CA THR A 120 32.88 34.85 32.95
C THR A 120 32.36 34.80 31.50
N MET A 121 32.10 35.98 30.93
CA MET A 121 31.69 36.14 29.54
C MET A 121 32.83 35.93 28.53
N THR A 122 34.10 35.99 28.95
CA THR A 122 35.27 35.82 28.07
C THR A 122 36.18 34.69 28.56
N VAL A 123 36.51 33.74 27.70
CA VAL A 123 37.43 32.63 27.99
C VAL A 123 38.59 32.61 27.00
N TYR A 124 39.69 31.99 27.40
CA TYR A 124 40.91 31.89 26.60
C TYR A 124 41.16 30.41 26.28
N ALA A 125 41.10 30.06 25.00
CA ALA A 125 41.31 28.70 24.51
C ALA A 125 42.77 28.53 24.07
N LYS A 126 43.48 27.58 24.68
CA LYS A 126 44.90 27.30 24.39
C LYS A 126 45.09 25.97 23.68
N GLY A 127 45.86 25.99 22.59
CA GLY A 127 46.30 24.78 21.87
C GLY A 127 47.10 23.87 22.80
N SER A 128 46.59 22.66 23.05
CA SER A 128 47.12 21.68 24.01
C SER A 128 47.70 20.45 23.31
N SER A 129 47.09 20.02 22.20
CA SER A 129 47.61 19.01 21.27
C SER A 129 46.99 19.25 19.89
N THR A 130 47.49 18.58 18.84
CA THR A 130 46.96 18.77 17.48
C THR A 130 45.61 18.11 17.28
N GLY A 131 44.68 18.79 16.61
CA GLY A 131 43.35 18.24 16.29
C GLY A 131 42.26 19.31 16.17
N ASN A 132 41.04 18.87 15.90
CA ASN A 132 39.88 19.74 15.71
C ASN A 132 38.94 19.69 16.92
N ALA A 133 38.75 20.85 17.54
CA ALA A 133 37.91 21.03 18.72
C ALA A 133 36.85 22.11 18.48
N ILE A 134 35.74 22.04 19.21
CA ILE A 134 34.63 23.00 19.10
C ILE A 134 34.44 23.69 20.45
N VAL A 135 34.61 25.01 20.51
CA VAL A 135 34.28 25.81 21.69
C VAL A 135 32.80 26.17 21.62
N THR A 136 32.03 25.90 22.68
CA THR A 136 30.60 26.23 22.74
C THR A 136 30.27 26.96 24.04
N CYS A 137 29.54 28.08 23.94
CA CYS A 137 28.92 28.75 25.07
C CYS A 137 27.41 28.48 25.08
N PHE A 138 26.88 28.08 26.23
CA PHE A 138 25.45 27.86 26.49
C PHE A 138 24.95 28.94 27.43
N SER A 139 23.70 29.42 27.25
CA SER A 139 23.02 30.17 28.31
C SER A 139 22.76 29.24 29.49
N ASN A 140 23.00 29.73 30.71
CA ASN A 140 22.73 28.97 31.92
C ASN A 140 21.22 28.84 32.21
N SER A 141 20.42 29.83 31.82
CA SER A 141 18.96 29.83 32.01
C SER A 141 18.18 29.03 30.97
N ASP A 142 18.74 28.83 29.78
CA ASP A 142 18.20 27.95 28.73
C ASP A 142 19.33 27.34 27.90
N SER A 143 19.69 26.09 28.21
CA SER A 143 20.74 25.36 27.47
C SER A 143 20.39 25.03 26.02
N ALA A 144 19.17 25.29 25.55
CA ALA A 144 18.85 25.26 24.11
C ALA A 144 19.36 26.50 23.37
N LYS A 145 19.78 27.56 24.09
CA LYS A 145 20.42 28.76 23.54
C LYS A 145 21.93 28.61 23.68
N PHE A 146 22.60 28.46 22.55
CA PHE A 146 24.05 28.31 22.50
C PHE A 146 24.62 28.91 21.22
N ALA A 147 25.92 29.21 21.25
CA ALA A 147 26.72 29.52 20.07
C ALA A 147 28.04 28.75 20.15
N SER A 148 28.56 28.35 18.99
CA SER A 148 29.75 27.51 18.88
C SER A 148 30.68 28.01 17.79
N CYS A 149 31.98 27.79 17.98
CA CYS A 149 33.03 28.09 17.01
C CYS A 149 34.01 26.92 16.95
N GLU A 150 34.42 26.55 15.74
CA GLU A 150 35.42 25.50 15.51
C GLU A 150 36.84 26.06 15.63
N VAL A 151 37.76 25.24 16.14
CA VAL A 151 39.16 25.61 16.32
C VAL A 151 40.04 24.45 15.87
N THR A 152 40.86 24.72 14.85
CA THR A 152 41.91 23.81 14.39
C THR A 152 43.19 24.12 15.16
N VAL A 153 43.77 23.11 15.83
CA VAL A 153 45.07 23.24 16.50
C VAL A 153 46.13 22.50 15.67
N ASN A 154 47.04 23.26 15.07
CA ASN A 154 48.14 22.73 14.25
C ASN A 154 49.40 22.51 15.09
N THR A 155 50.33 21.67 14.59
CA THR A 155 51.67 21.58 15.16
C THR A 155 52.32 22.96 15.18
N LEU A 156 52.95 23.32 16.31
CA LEU A 156 53.81 24.50 16.36
C LEU A 156 54.98 24.30 15.39
N GLN A 157 54.93 24.95 14.21
CA GLN A 157 56.09 25.07 13.33
C GLN A 157 57.13 25.91 14.06
N THR A 158 57.95 25.23 14.85
CA THR A 158 59.20 25.79 15.36
C THR A 158 60.13 25.81 14.15
N GLN A 159 60.57 26.99 13.70
CA GLN A 159 61.68 27.04 12.74
C GLN A 159 62.89 26.39 13.42
N ILE A 160 63.25 25.20 12.95
CA ILE A 160 64.33 24.43 13.54
C ILE A 160 65.62 25.14 13.16
N GLU A 161 66.33 25.63 14.16
CA GLU A 161 67.68 26.15 13.97
C GLU A 161 68.62 24.98 13.67
N GLU A 162 69.21 25.00 12.47
CA GLU A 162 70.20 24.03 12.06
C GLU A 162 71.56 24.71 11.87
N VAL A 163 72.64 23.93 11.86
CA VAL A 163 73.96 24.43 11.44
C VAL A 163 73.91 24.57 9.91
N LEU A 164 73.57 25.77 9.45
CA LEU A 164 73.41 26.07 8.03
C LEU A 164 74.74 25.93 7.27
N THR A 165 75.86 26.26 7.90
CA THR A 165 77.19 26.01 7.35
C THR A 165 78.26 26.08 8.44
N THR A 166 79.40 25.40 8.22
CA THR A 166 80.58 25.45 9.07
C THR A 166 81.71 26.15 8.32
N ILE A 167 82.07 27.37 8.74
CA ILE A 167 83.21 28.10 8.18
C ILE A 167 84.47 27.70 8.95
N THR A 168 85.46 27.11 8.28
CA THR A 168 86.73 26.70 8.90
C THR A 168 87.86 27.64 8.47
N ALA A 169 88.66 28.10 9.43
CA ALA A 169 89.83 28.91 9.15
C ALA A 169 90.82 28.14 8.27
N THR A 170 91.05 28.62 7.05
CA THR A 170 92.01 28.08 6.10
C THR A 170 92.80 29.22 5.44
N GLY A 171 93.96 28.90 4.87
CA GLY A 171 94.98 29.90 4.51
C GLY A 171 94.55 30.94 3.48
N ALA A 172 95.04 32.17 3.68
CA ALA A 172 95.06 33.31 2.76
C ALA A 172 93.79 33.56 1.92
N MET A 173 92.85 34.32 2.49
CA MET A 173 91.71 34.94 1.80
C MET A 173 90.91 33.98 0.89
N GLN A 174 90.11 33.10 1.51
CA GLN A 174 88.90 32.66 0.83
C GLN A 174 87.96 33.85 0.62
N ALA A 175 87.09 33.76 -0.38
CA ALA A 175 86.13 34.81 -0.72
C ALA A 175 85.28 35.20 0.50
N ASN A 176 84.70 36.40 0.47
CA ASN A 176 83.93 37.00 1.58
C ASN A 176 82.59 36.28 1.87
N PHE A 177 82.48 34.98 1.56
CA PHE A 177 81.29 34.16 1.65
C PHE A 177 81.66 32.75 2.15
N SER A 178 80.81 32.20 3.00
CA SER A 178 80.81 30.77 3.34
C SER A 178 80.75 29.88 2.09
N THR A 179 81.18 28.62 2.21
CA THR A 179 81.26 27.66 1.10
C THR A 179 79.93 27.37 0.41
N GLU A 180 78.82 27.63 1.11
CA GLU A 180 77.44 27.45 0.62
C GLU A 180 76.71 28.78 0.37
N ASN A 181 77.42 29.91 0.47
CA ASN A 181 76.88 31.27 0.29
C ASN A 181 75.70 31.62 1.24
N VAL A 182 75.67 31.00 2.41
CA VAL A 182 74.70 31.19 3.51
C VAL A 182 74.95 32.50 4.25
N ALA A 183 76.23 32.78 4.51
CA ALA A 183 76.71 33.95 5.22
C ALA A 183 77.88 34.58 4.45
N SER A 184 78.00 35.91 4.54
CA SER A 184 79.23 36.63 4.22
C SER A 184 80.12 36.75 5.46
N LEU A 185 81.42 36.78 5.21
CA LEU A 185 82.47 36.86 6.22
C LEU A 185 83.39 38.04 5.89
N ASP A 186 83.42 39.05 6.76
CA ASP A 186 84.41 40.13 6.69
C ASP A 186 85.53 39.88 7.71
N LEU A 187 86.78 40.13 7.29
CA LEU A 187 88.01 39.80 8.01
C LEU A 187 88.94 41.01 8.02
N LEU A 188 88.86 41.83 9.06
CA LEU A 188 89.69 43.02 9.22
C LEU A 188 90.88 42.73 10.14
N LYS A 189 92.11 43.01 9.66
CA LYS A 189 93.38 42.72 10.36
C LYS A 189 93.63 41.25 10.77
N ALA A 190 92.76 40.32 10.37
CA ALA A 190 92.95 38.88 10.59
C ALA A 190 94.15 38.35 9.80
N GLN A 191 94.97 37.53 10.45
CA GLN A 191 96.04 36.72 9.87
C GLN A 191 95.70 35.24 10.04
N PHE A 192 96.26 34.35 9.22
CA PHE A 192 96.05 32.91 9.34
C PHE A 192 97.29 32.19 9.84
N ASN A 193 97.12 31.26 10.79
CA ASN A 193 98.14 30.34 11.27
C ASN A 193 97.56 28.91 11.28
N GLU A 194 98.31 27.92 10.79
CA GLU A 194 97.91 26.51 10.80
C GLU A 194 97.65 25.97 12.21
N VAL A 195 98.30 26.51 13.24
CA VAL A 195 98.08 26.12 14.64
C VAL A 195 96.88 26.84 15.25
N SER A 196 96.74 28.16 15.06
CA SER A 196 95.72 28.96 15.78
C SER A 196 94.52 29.45 14.97
N GLY A 197 94.45 29.15 13.67
CA GLY A 197 93.37 29.62 12.80
C GLY A 197 93.50 31.12 12.50
N TRP A 198 92.39 31.84 12.45
CA TRP A 198 92.40 33.31 12.32
C TRP A 198 92.83 33.95 13.63
N ASN A 199 93.89 34.76 13.58
CA ASN A 199 94.53 35.39 14.73
C ASN A 199 95.05 36.79 14.36
N GLY A 200 95.41 37.60 15.35
CA GLY A 200 96.02 38.90 15.13
C GLY A 200 95.84 39.84 16.30
N THR A 201 96.39 41.05 16.18
CA THR A 201 96.14 42.17 17.10
C THR A 201 95.17 43.14 16.43
N ASP A 202 94.15 43.61 17.16
CA ASP A 202 93.00 44.33 16.61
C ASP A 202 92.26 43.56 15.48
N MET A 203 92.39 42.24 15.40
CA MET A 203 91.60 41.40 14.49
C MET A 203 90.11 41.61 14.76
N LYS A 204 89.32 41.71 13.69
CA LYS A 204 87.85 41.62 13.73
C LYS A 204 87.36 40.63 12.68
N ILE A 205 86.38 39.83 13.08
CA ILE A 205 85.65 38.89 12.24
C ILE A 205 84.17 39.25 12.36
N GLU A 206 83.49 39.45 11.24
CA GLU A 206 82.07 39.79 11.20
C GLU A 206 81.33 38.83 10.26
N VAL A 207 80.29 38.17 10.78
CA VAL A 207 79.45 37.23 10.03
C VAL A 207 78.08 37.88 9.80
N THR A 208 77.69 37.99 8.54
CA THR A 208 76.42 38.61 8.13
C THR A 208 75.62 37.63 7.27
N PRO A 209 74.29 37.48 7.46
CA PRO A 209 73.47 36.62 6.61
C PRO A 209 73.47 37.06 5.14
N CYS A 210 73.50 36.09 4.23
CA CYS A 210 73.21 36.33 2.82
C CYS A 210 71.69 36.32 2.56
N GLU A 211 71.30 36.84 1.40
CA GLU A 211 69.89 36.86 0.96
C GLU A 211 69.30 35.44 0.97
N GLY A 212 68.09 35.30 1.52
CA GLY A 212 67.43 34.00 1.69
C GLY A 212 67.82 33.23 2.97
N TYR A 213 68.68 33.74 3.85
CA TYR A 213 69.01 33.09 5.12
C TYR A 213 68.79 34.01 6.32
N THR A 214 68.26 33.49 7.43
CA THR A 214 68.34 34.14 8.74
C THR A 214 69.28 33.34 9.63
N ILE A 215 70.38 33.97 10.01
CA ILE A 215 71.30 33.46 11.04
C ILE A 215 70.79 33.98 12.38
N THR A 216 70.59 33.08 13.34
CA THR A 216 70.11 33.42 14.70
C THR A 216 71.25 33.48 15.71
N ARG A 217 72.30 32.67 15.52
CA ARG A 217 73.56 32.75 16.28
C ARG A 217 74.75 32.21 15.51
N CYS A 218 75.95 32.61 15.89
CA CYS A 218 77.20 31.97 15.49
C CYS A 218 77.87 31.33 16.72
N VAL A 219 78.38 30.10 16.56
CA VAL A 219 79.22 29.43 17.58
C VAL A 219 80.66 29.46 17.10
N PHE A 220 81.50 30.19 17.82
CA PHE A 220 82.91 30.39 17.54
C PHE A 220 83.73 29.38 18.34
N TYR A 221 84.65 28.70 17.66
CA TYR A 221 85.57 27.74 18.25
C TYR A 221 86.99 28.29 18.20
N ASP A 222 87.67 28.32 19.34
CA ASP A 222 89.06 28.77 19.43
C ASP A 222 90.07 27.72 18.92
N ASP A 223 91.37 27.97 19.11
CA ASP A 223 92.45 27.06 18.72
C ASP A 223 92.57 25.78 19.55
N SER A 224 91.80 25.64 20.63
CA SER A 224 91.67 24.46 21.48
C SER A 224 90.24 23.86 21.47
N TYR A 225 89.36 24.33 20.59
CA TYR A 225 87.94 23.98 20.49
C TYR A 225 87.06 24.36 21.71
N HIS A 226 87.46 25.34 22.53
CA HIS A 226 86.51 26.01 23.44
C HIS A 226 85.48 26.80 22.63
N ILE A 227 84.26 26.86 23.15
CA ILE A 227 83.10 27.44 22.46
C ILE A 227 82.66 28.76 23.09
N ALA A 228 82.36 29.74 22.25
CA ALA A 228 81.59 30.92 22.61
C ALA A 228 80.48 31.15 21.57
N THR A 229 79.41 31.81 21.99
CA THR A 229 78.22 32.01 21.16
C THR A 229 77.86 33.48 21.10
N ASP A 230 77.61 33.99 19.89
CA ASP A 230 77.00 35.29 19.67
C ASP A 230 75.60 35.14 19.09
N SER A 231 74.61 35.84 19.65
CA SER A 231 73.24 35.90 19.15
C SER A 231 72.81 37.33 18.76
N VAL A 232 73.75 38.28 18.66
CA VAL A 232 73.49 39.67 18.29
C VAL A 232 74.02 39.93 16.89
N ALA A 233 73.13 39.94 15.89
CA ALA A 233 73.51 40.17 14.51
C ALA A 233 73.89 41.64 14.23
N PRO A 234 74.87 41.91 13.34
CA PRO A 234 75.80 40.95 12.74
C PRO A 234 76.84 40.45 13.76
N PHE A 235 77.11 39.15 13.72
CA PHE A 235 77.83 38.42 14.78
C PHE A 235 79.32 38.69 14.70
N LYS A 236 79.96 39.01 15.83
CA LYS A 236 81.32 39.56 15.86
C LYS A 236 82.25 38.84 16.84
N VAL A 237 83.48 38.62 16.37
CA VAL A 237 84.64 38.35 17.22
C VAL A 237 85.66 39.46 17.02
N GLU A 238 86.24 39.96 18.11
CA GLU A 238 87.41 40.85 18.04
C GLU A 238 88.49 40.52 19.07
N THR A 239 89.71 40.99 18.81
CA THR A 239 90.86 40.91 19.74
C THR A 239 91.26 42.32 20.18
N GLN A 240 91.78 42.47 21.40
CA GLN A 240 92.21 43.78 21.91
C GLN A 240 93.61 44.18 21.42
N HIS A 241 93.90 45.49 21.45
CA HIS A 241 95.14 46.08 20.92
C HIS A 241 96.46 45.56 21.54
N LEU A 242 96.39 44.84 22.67
CA LEU A 242 97.54 44.28 23.37
C LEU A 242 97.36 42.79 23.73
N ALA A 243 96.32 42.11 23.22
CA ALA A 243 96.02 40.72 23.53
C ALA A 243 95.44 39.97 22.32
N SER A 244 96.03 38.83 21.98
CA SER A 244 95.59 37.96 20.87
C SER A 244 94.35 37.11 21.20
N THR A 245 93.88 37.13 22.45
CA THR A 245 92.68 36.41 22.88
C THR A 245 91.45 36.93 22.12
N PRO A 246 90.65 36.05 21.49
CA PRO A 246 89.39 36.44 20.88
C PRO A 246 88.31 36.69 21.94
N TYR A 247 87.46 37.70 21.70
CA TYR A 247 86.32 38.07 22.52
C TYR A 247 85.02 37.94 21.72
N VAL A 248 83.95 37.45 22.36
CA VAL A 248 82.57 37.41 21.87
C VAL A 248 81.71 38.21 22.85
N ASN A 249 80.92 39.17 22.36
CA ASN A 249 80.07 40.03 23.19
C ASN A 249 80.80 40.72 24.37
N GLY A 250 82.10 41.01 24.21
CA GLY A 250 82.93 41.66 25.22
C GLY A 250 83.59 40.71 26.23
N GLU A 251 83.26 39.42 26.23
CA GLU A 251 83.86 38.39 27.08
C GLU A 251 84.90 37.56 26.30
N PRO A 252 86.04 37.18 26.89
CA PRO A 252 87.03 36.34 26.22
C PRO A 252 86.49 34.91 26.05
N ILE A 253 86.75 34.27 24.90
CA ILE A 253 86.30 32.89 24.66
C ILE A 253 86.93 31.92 25.67
N TYR A 254 88.25 32.04 25.88
CA TYR A 254 89.01 31.35 26.91
C TYR A 254 90.36 32.06 27.14
N GLU A 255 90.88 32.05 28.37
CA GLU A 255 92.15 32.73 28.69
C GLU A 255 93.36 31.95 28.16
N GLY A 256 94.05 32.53 27.16
CA GLY A 256 95.27 31.96 26.56
C GLY A 256 95.09 31.40 25.14
N SER A 257 93.87 31.43 24.61
CA SER A 257 93.57 31.08 23.22
C SER A 257 94.13 32.12 22.25
N ASN A 258 94.67 31.68 21.11
CA ASN A 258 95.43 32.56 20.22
C ASN A 258 94.72 32.84 18.88
N GLY A 259 93.51 32.31 18.67
CA GLY A 259 92.72 32.58 17.46
C GLY A 259 91.43 31.77 17.36
N ILE A 260 90.74 31.93 16.23
CA ILE A 260 89.49 31.23 15.87
C ILE A 260 89.76 30.18 14.80
N LYS A 261 89.40 28.93 15.07
CA LYS A 261 89.53 27.80 14.13
C LYS A 261 88.33 27.58 13.25
N LYS A 262 87.14 27.78 13.80
CA LYS A 262 85.88 27.34 13.19
C LYS A 262 84.75 28.24 13.67
N ILE A 263 83.76 28.43 12.81
CA ILE A 263 82.50 29.10 13.12
C ILE A 263 81.38 28.18 12.61
N ASP A 264 80.51 27.70 13.50
CA ASP A 264 79.22 27.14 13.08
C ASP A 264 78.21 28.28 12.99
N VAL A 265 77.69 28.48 11.78
CA VAL A 265 76.65 29.47 11.49
C VAL A 265 75.31 28.77 11.67
N ILE A 266 74.53 29.20 12.66
CA ILE A 266 73.27 28.56 13.05
C ILE A 266 72.10 29.47 12.70
N GLY A 267 71.07 28.89 12.11
CA GLY A 267 69.88 29.62 11.69
C GLY A 267 68.93 28.76 10.88
N TYR A 268 68.15 29.39 10.00
CA TYR A 268 67.22 28.74 9.09
C TYR A 268 67.22 29.43 7.72
N TYR A 269 66.87 28.67 6.68
CA TYR A 269 66.65 29.20 5.34
C TYR A 269 65.32 29.96 5.29
N THR A 270 65.35 31.24 4.91
CA THR A 270 64.16 32.06 4.62
C THR A 270 63.80 32.00 3.14
N GLY A 271 63.86 30.80 2.56
CA GLY A 271 63.33 30.54 1.23
C GLY A 271 61.85 30.85 1.12
N ASN A 272 61.40 30.94 -0.13
CA ASN A 272 60.04 31.35 -0.48
C ASN A 272 58.98 30.59 0.33
N SER A 273 58.01 31.34 0.83
CA SER A 273 56.82 30.82 1.48
C SER A 273 55.68 30.62 0.47
N VAL A 274 54.85 29.61 0.69
CA VAL A 274 53.56 29.45 0.02
C VAL A 274 52.48 29.42 1.07
N THR A 275 51.54 30.37 0.99
CA THR A 275 50.35 30.45 1.84
C THR A 275 49.11 30.25 0.97
N ILE A 276 48.35 29.20 1.26
CA ILE A 276 47.07 28.87 0.61
C ILE A 276 45.93 29.29 1.54
N THR A 277 45.09 30.20 1.05
CA THR A 277 43.82 30.55 1.69
C THR A 277 42.69 29.79 0.99
N PRO A 278 42.07 28.78 1.63
CA PRO A 278 40.93 28.07 1.03
C PRO A 278 39.69 28.96 0.97
N GLY A 279 38.85 28.75 -0.04
CA GLY A 279 37.48 29.26 -0.05
C GLY A 279 36.57 28.44 0.88
N SER A 280 35.34 28.89 1.12
CA SER A 280 34.36 28.10 1.88
C SER A 280 34.00 26.80 1.14
N ASN A 281 33.48 25.81 1.87
CA ASN A 281 32.95 24.54 1.33
C ASN A 281 34.00 23.63 0.65
N MET A 282 35.26 23.71 1.08
CA MET A 282 36.31 22.76 0.70
C MET A 282 37.18 22.40 1.91
N THR A 283 37.67 21.16 1.95
CA THR A 283 38.50 20.61 3.03
C THR A 283 39.87 20.19 2.48
N LYS A 284 40.97 20.54 3.20
CA LYS A 284 42.33 20.06 2.87
C LYS A 284 42.38 18.55 3.05
N THR A 285 42.86 17.81 2.06
CA THR A 285 43.09 16.36 2.19
C THR A 285 44.23 16.11 3.17
N LEU A 286 43.98 15.26 4.18
CA LEU A 286 44.89 15.05 5.32
C LEU A 286 46.29 14.62 4.90
N ASP A 287 46.39 13.72 3.93
CA ASP A 287 47.66 13.15 3.42
C ASP A 287 48.38 14.05 2.38
N SER A 288 47.90 15.28 2.17
CA SER A 288 48.53 16.26 1.27
C SER A 288 49.34 17.32 2.03
N GLY A 289 50.18 18.08 1.32
CA GLY A 289 51.05 19.11 1.91
C GLY A 289 50.29 20.16 2.73
N ASP A 290 51.01 20.95 3.51
CA ASP A 290 50.38 21.98 4.35
C ASP A 290 50.05 23.26 3.59
N ALA A 291 48.98 23.92 4.05
CA ALA A 291 48.50 25.18 3.48
C ALA A 291 49.49 26.33 3.70
N LEU A 292 50.38 26.22 4.70
CA LEU A 292 51.53 27.09 4.89
C LEU A 292 52.81 26.25 4.80
N GLN A 293 53.64 26.54 3.79
CA GLN A 293 54.95 25.93 3.61
C GLN A 293 56.00 27.05 3.52
N ASN A 294 56.98 27.03 4.42
CA ASN A 294 58.00 28.07 4.56
C ASN A 294 59.38 27.51 4.20
N GLY A 295 60.31 28.36 3.77
CA GLY A 295 61.70 27.95 3.54
C GLY A 295 61.88 27.06 2.30
N LEU A 296 61.06 27.24 1.27
CA LEU A 296 61.12 26.39 0.08
C LEU A 296 62.29 26.81 -0.83
N SER A 297 63.24 25.89 -1.01
CA SER A 297 64.36 25.99 -1.98
C SER A 297 64.07 25.31 -3.32
N GLY A 298 62.90 24.69 -3.46
CA GLY A 298 62.48 23.90 -4.61
C GLY A 298 60.96 23.73 -4.63
N ALA A 299 60.47 22.70 -5.33
CA ALA A 299 59.03 22.46 -5.45
C ALA A 299 58.34 22.31 -4.08
N MET A 300 57.18 22.93 -3.94
CA MET A 300 56.33 22.74 -2.76
C MET A 300 55.79 21.31 -2.70
N THR A 301 55.44 20.82 -1.51
CA THR A 301 54.62 19.61 -1.39
C THR A 301 53.22 19.96 -1.86
N ALA A 302 52.71 19.23 -2.86
CA ALA A 302 51.40 19.50 -3.44
C ALA A 302 50.27 19.39 -2.40
N VAL A 303 49.33 20.34 -2.43
CA VAL A 303 48.22 20.42 -1.48
C VAL A 303 46.91 20.16 -2.22
N VAL A 304 46.14 19.17 -1.74
CA VAL A 304 44.90 18.74 -2.39
C VAL A 304 43.72 19.23 -1.57
N TYR A 305 42.77 19.90 -2.22
CA TYR A 305 41.50 20.29 -1.61
C TYR A 305 40.37 19.49 -2.21
N THR A 306 39.53 18.92 -1.34
CA THR A 306 38.31 18.22 -1.72
C THR A 306 37.10 19.14 -1.47
N ALA A 307 36.20 19.28 -2.44
CA ALA A 307 34.95 20.00 -2.27
C ALA A 307 34.03 19.25 -1.31
N ASP A 308 33.38 19.96 -0.40
CA ASP A 308 32.54 19.37 0.64
C ASP A 308 31.25 18.78 0.07
N ASP A 309 30.58 17.94 0.86
CA ASP A 309 29.35 17.24 0.44
C ASP A 309 28.26 18.24 0.00
N GLY A 310 27.84 18.10 -1.26
CA GLY A 310 26.88 19.01 -1.90
C GLY A 310 27.52 20.10 -2.77
N TYR A 311 28.84 20.15 -2.88
CA TYR A 311 29.57 21.10 -3.74
C TYR A 311 30.36 20.38 -4.85
N TYR A 312 30.88 21.13 -5.82
CA TYR A 312 31.76 20.61 -6.88
C TYR A 312 32.63 21.71 -7.49
N PHE A 313 33.79 21.33 -8.03
CA PHE A 313 34.63 22.21 -8.85
C PHE A 313 34.16 22.17 -10.32
N PRO A 314 33.69 23.29 -10.90
CA PRO A 314 33.24 23.34 -12.30
C PRO A 314 34.39 23.10 -13.28
N THR A 315 34.09 22.68 -14.51
CA THR A 315 35.12 22.38 -15.54
C THR A 315 35.97 23.58 -15.94
N GLY A 316 35.48 24.81 -15.71
CA GLY A 316 36.22 26.06 -15.88
C GLY A 316 36.70 26.68 -14.56
N TYR A 317 36.91 25.87 -13.52
CA TYR A 317 37.51 26.33 -12.27
C TYR A 317 38.94 26.80 -12.55
N ASN A 318 39.21 28.08 -12.31
CA ASN A 318 40.47 28.76 -12.61
C ASN A 318 40.87 29.62 -11.42
N VAL A 319 42.14 29.55 -11.04
CA VAL A 319 42.80 30.44 -10.09
C VAL A 319 44.06 30.90 -10.80
N GLU A 320 44.35 32.20 -10.79
CA GLU A 320 45.53 32.74 -11.46
C GLU A 320 46.82 32.22 -10.81
N ASP A 321 47.82 31.89 -11.63
CA ASP A 321 49.12 31.44 -11.15
C ASP A 321 49.84 32.58 -10.39
N VAL A 322 50.40 32.27 -9.22
CA VAL A 322 51.12 33.24 -8.38
C VAL A 322 52.54 32.75 -8.14
N ASN A 323 53.53 33.50 -8.63
CA ASN A 323 54.96 33.29 -8.38
C ASN A 323 55.42 31.82 -8.58
N GLY A 324 54.97 31.17 -9.66
CA GLY A 324 55.36 29.79 -9.99
C GLY A 324 54.53 28.69 -9.30
N ILE A 325 53.48 29.06 -8.55
CA ILE A 325 52.47 28.17 -7.99
C ILE A 325 51.19 28.25 -8.83
N SER A 326 50.62 27.08 -9.17
CA SER A 326 49.42 26.93 -9.99
C SER A 326 48.37 26.03 -9.32
N VAL A 327 47.12 26.11 -9.78
CA VAL A 327 46.01 25.26 -9.33
C VAL A 327 45.48 24.43 -10.49
N THR A 328 45.58 23.11 -10.36
CA THR A 328 45.04 22.14 -11.33
C THR A 328 43.74 21.55 -10.81
N ARG A 329 42.75 21.36 -11.70
CA ARG A 329 41.50 20.68 -11.38
C ARG A 329 41.56 19.20 -11.77
N ASP A 330 41.72 18.34 -10.77
CA ASP A 330 41.84 16.89 -10.95
C ASP A 330 40.49 16.23 -11.26
N SER A 331 39.42 16.68 -10.59
CA SER A 331 38.06 16.14 -10.77
C SER A 331 36.97 17.16 -10.45
N TYR A 332 35.71 16.74 -10.46
CA TYR A 332 34.62 17.58 -9.92
C TYR A 332 34.64 17.66 -8.38
N THR A 333 35.41 16.80 -7.71
CA THR A 333 35.57 16.83 -6.24
C THR A 333 36.90 17.36 -5.78
N GLN A 334 37.93 17.44 -6.62
CA GLN A 334 39.30 17.72 -6.18
C GLN A 334 40.04 18.70 -7.08
N ILE A 335 40.86 19.54 -6.44
CA ILE A 335 41.87 20.41 -7.02
C ILE A 335 43.21 20.21 -6.29
N THR A 336 44.31 20.44 -7.00
CA THR A 336 45.67 20.36 -6.48
C THR A 336 46.41 21.68 -6.69
N VAL A 337 46.95 22.24 -5.61
CA VAL A 337 47.87 23.38 -5.63
C VAL A 337 49.30 22.84 -5.65
N SER A 338 50.10 23.26 -6.64
CA SER A 338 51.47 22.78 -6.79
C SER A 338 52.34 23.75 -7.59
N GLY A 339 53.66 23.62 -7.48
CA GLY A 339 54.60 24.45 -8.24
C GLY A 339 55.98 24.52 -7.61
N THR A 340 56.82 25.38 -8.16
CA THR A 340 58.11 25.77 -7.56
C THR A 340 58.07 27.29 -7.38
N PRO A 341 58.03 27.79 -6.12
CA PRO A 341 57.86 29.21 -5.88
C PRO A 341 59.09 30.00 -6.34
N THR A 342 58.88 31.02 -7.18
CA THR A 342 59.94 31.94 -7.64
C THR A 342 60.07 33.18 -6.75
N ALA A 343 59.09 33.42 -5.88
CA ALA A 343 59.06 34.38 -4.78
C ALA A 343 58.00 33.91 -3.77
N ASP A 344 57.84 34.59 -2.63
CA ASP A 344 56.72 34.37 -1.70
C ASP A 344 55.37 34.39 -2.44
N ALA A 345 54.56 33.34 -2.29
CA ALA A 345 53.29 33.16 -3.00
C ALA A 345 52.12 33.07 -2.00
N ALA A 346 51.19 34.02 -2.09
CA ALA A 346 49.90 33.93 -1.42
C ALA A 346 48.83 33.61 -2.47
N ILE A 347 48.18 32.45 -2.35
CA ILE A 347 47.16 31.99 -3.30
C ILE A 347 45.83 31.79 -2.60
N THR A 348 44.76 32.37 -3.16
CA THR A 348 43.41 32.27 -2.61
C THR A 348 42.55 31.43 -3.54
N LEU A 349 42.00 30.34 -3.03
CA LEU A 349 41.19 29.41 -3.80
C LEU A 349 39.75 29.91 -3.93
N ALA A 350 39.22 29.91 -5.14
CA ALA A 350 37.80 30.22 -5.37
C ALA A 350 36.91 29.13 -4.74
N GLU A 351 35.74 29.49 -4.23
CA GLU A 351 34.80 28.52 -3.64
C GLU A 351 34.31 27.51 -4.69
N PRO A 352 34.08 26.23 -4.32
CA PRO A 352 33.42 25.28 -5.20
C PRO A 352 31.94 25.67 -5.36
N THR A 353 31.36 25.29 -6.49
CA THR A 353 29.96 25.62 -6.80
C THR A 353 29.01 24.66 -6.06
N ALA A 354 27.96 25.19 -5.46
CA ALA A 354 26.90 24.37 -4.87
C ALA A 354 26.17 23.54 -5.93
N LYS A 355 25.93 22.26 -5.67
CA LYS A 355 25.12 21.39 -6.53
C LYS A 355 23.65 21.82 -6.46
N THR A 356 23.00 21.93 -7.61
CA THR A 356 21.57 22.23 -7.65
C THR A 356 20.74 20.98 -7.38
N LYS A 357 19.61 21.15 -6.70
CA LYS A 357 18.61 20.08 -6.54
C LYS A 357 17.57 20.21 -7.67
N PRO A 358 17.47 19.23 -8.59
CA PRO A 358 16.46 19.28 -9.65
C PRO A 358 15.07 18.91 -9.11
N ASP A 359 14.04 19.41 -9.79
CA ASP A 359 12.64 19.06 -9.52
C ASP A 359 12.37 17.56 -9.68
N ALA A 360 11.31 17.07 -9.03
CA ALA A 360 10.86 15.69 -9.18
C ALA A 360 10.47 15.39 -10.65
N PRO A 361 10.80 14.20 -11.18
CA PRO A 361 10.58 13.89 -12.59
C PRO A 361 9.09 13.77 -12.95
N ALA A 362 8.67 14.43 -14.03
CA ALA A 362 7.31 14.37 -14.57
C ALA A 362 7.01 13.04 -15.30
N VAL A 363 6.92 11.95 -14.52
CA VAL A 363 6.58 10.60 -14.99
C VAL A 363 5.15 10.21 -14.60
N SER A 364 4.61 9.18 -15.26
CA SER A 364 3.23 8.68 -15.02
C SER A 364 3.20 7.17 -14.79
N ALA A 365 2.09 6.67 -14.23
CA ALA A 365 1.85 5.24 -14.03
C ALA A 365 0.59 4.76 -14.77
N VAL A 366 0.63 3.51 -15.23
CA VAL A 366 -0.50 2.79 -15.83
C VAL A 366 -0.81 1.57 -14.96
N ASN A 367 -2.07 1.47 -14.55
CA ASN A 367 -2.59 0.39 -13.71
C ASN A 367 -2.55 -0.97 -14.43
N CYS A 368 -2.57 -2.07 -13.66
CA CYS A 368 -2.67 -3.40 -14.23
C CYS A 368 -4.01 -3.57 -14.98
N THR A 369 -3.96 -4.09 -16.21
CA THR A 369 -5.13 -4.35 -17.06
C THR A 369 -5.56 -5.82 -17.05
N THR A 370 -4.77 -6.71 -16.43
CA THR A 370 -5.07 -8.13 -16.30
C THR A 370 -5.18 -8.61 -14.86
N ALA A 371 -6.01 -9.63 -14.64
CA ALA A 371 -6.16 -10.26 -13.32
C ALA A 371 -4.88 -10.97 -12.80
N ALA A 372 -3.83 -11.06 -13.62
CA ALA A 372 -2.51 -11.54 -13.19
C ALA A 372 -1.74 -10.47 -12.39
N ASN A 373 -2.12 -9.20 -12.46
CA ASN A 373 -1.52 -8.10 -11.70
C ASN A 373 0.01 -8.01 -11.87
N ASN A 374 0.46 -8.12 -13.11
CA ASN A 374 1.88 -8.13 -13.50
C ASN A 374 2.10 -7.44 -14.85
N ASP A 375 1.20 -6.53 -15.23
CA ASP A 375 1.20 -5.80 -16.49
C ASP A 375 1.12 -4.27 -16.27
N GLY A 376 1.28 -3.80 -15.03
CA GLY A 376 1.42 -2.39 -14.71
C GLY A 376 2.72 -1.81 -15.27
N LYS A 377 2.76 -0.48 -15.38
CA LYS A 377 3.80 0.22 -16.14
C LYS A 377 4.09 1.62 -15.58
N LEU A 378 5.35 2.05 -15.64
CA LEU A 378 5.77 3.45 -15.46
C LEU A 378 6.17 4.02 -16.82
N THR A 379 5.66 5.21 -17.15
CA THR A 379 5.87 5.86 -18.45
C THR A 379 6.71 7.12 -18.33
N GLY A 380 7.59 7.35 -19.31
CA GLY A 380 8.48 8.52 -19.37
C GLY A 380 9.77 8.39 -18.54
N VAL A 381 10.08 7.19 -18.03
CA VAL A 381 11.28 6.95 -17.21
C VAL A 381 12.54 6.93 -18.10
N THR A 382 13.45 7.89 -17.90
CA THR A 382 14.68 8.01 -18.71
C THR A 382 15.88 7.32 -18.06
N ALA A 383 17.00 7.18 -18.79
CA ALA A 383 18.26 6.65 -18.23
C ALA A 383 18.98 7.61 -17.25
N ALA A 384 18.49 8.85 -17.11
CA ALA A 384 18.89 9.78 -16.05
C ALA A 384 18.07 9.55 -14.75
N MET A 385 17.00 8.78 -14.83
CA MET A 385 16.14 8.46 -13.69
C MET A 385 16.48 7.08 -13.12
N GLU A 386 16.09 6.89 -11.87
CA GLU A 386 16.01 5.59 -11.22
C GLU A 386 14.64 5.43 -10.55
N TYR A 387 14.19 4.18 -10.46
CA TYR A 387 12.90 3.83 -9.87
C TYR A 387 13.04 2.70 -8.86
N LYS A 388 12.11 2.64 -7.91
CA LYS A 388 11.91 1.46 -7.06
C LYS A 388 10.48 1.36 -6.57
N LYS A 389 10.07 0.16 -6.15
CA LYS A 389 8.85 -0.03 -5.37
C LYS A 389 9.07 0.50 -3.95
N SER A 390 8.03 1.00 -3.28
CA SER A 390 8.19 1.68 -1.97
C SER A 390 8.75 0.79 -0.87
N ASP A 391 8.56 -0.53 -0.96
CA ASP A 391 9.10 -1.55 -0.06
C ASP A 391 10.45 -2.14 -0.49
N ALA A 392 11.06 -1.64 -1.58
CA ALA A 392 12.38 -2.06 -2.03
C ALA A 392 13.50 -1.20 -1.42
N THR A 393 14.61 -1.85 -1.05
CA THR A 393 15.82 -1.16 -0.59
C THR A 393 16.52 -0.45 -1.74
N ASN A 394 16.83 -1.19 -2.80
CA ASN A 394 17.67 -0.78 -3.91
C ASN A 394 16.89 -0.02 -4.99
N TRP A 395 17.55 0.94 -5.62
CA TRP A 395 17.07 1.64 -6.81
C TRP A 395 17.47 0.89 -8.08
N THR A 396 16.64 0.98 -9.11
CA THR A 396 16.88 0.40 -10.45
C THR A 396 16.96 1.53 -11.46
N VAL A 397 18.04 1.57 -12.25
CA VAL A 397 18.23 2.62 -13.28
C VAL A 397 17.20 2.44 -14.40
N GLY A 398 16.63 3.56 -14.87
CA GLY A 398 15.69 3.57 -16.00
C GLY A 398 16.35 3.17 -17.32
N THR A 399 15.57 2.59 -18.24
CA THR A 399 16.09 2.06 -19.52
C THR A 399 16.00 3.05 -20.68
N GLY A 400 15.61 4.30 -20.44
CA GLY A 400 15.26 5.25 -21.50
C GLY A 400 13.92 4.94 -22.20
N ASN A 401 13.18 3.94 -21.70
CA ASN A 401 11.92 3.46 -22.22
C ASN A 401 10.96 3.20 -21.05
N ASP A 402 9.70 2.94 -21.36
CA ASP A 402 8.72 2.62 -20.34
C ASP A 402 9.07 1.33 -19.56
N ILE A 403 8.95 1.39 -18.24
CA ILE A 403 9.16 0.23 -17.37
C ILE A 403 7.86 -0.58 -17.33
N THR A 404 7.90 -1.84 -17.76
CA THR A 404 6.72 -2.71 -17.89
C THR A 404 6.83 -3.95 -17.00
N GLY A 405 5.75 -4.72 -16.90
CA GLY A 405 5.73 -5.97 -16.12
C GLY A 405 5.58 -5.77 -14.61
N LEU A 406 5.17 -4.58 -14.18
CA LEU A 406 5.14 -4.20 -12.77
C LEU A 406 3.89 -4.71 -12.07
N VAL A 407 4.07 -5.09 -10.81
CA VAL A 407 2.97 -5.50 -9.92
C VAL A 407 2.36 -4.27 -9.21
N PRO A 408 1.11 -4.35 -8.73
CA PRO A 408 0.49 -3.26 -7.98
C PRO A 408 1.28 -2.85 -6.73
N GLY A 409 1.21 -1.55 -6.43
CA GLY A 409 1.88 -0.92 -5.31
C GLY A 409 2.29 0.51 -5.60
N THR A 410 2.85 1.17 -4.58
CA THR A 410 3.49 2.47 -4.71
C THR A 410 4.91 2.30 -5.25
N TYR A 411 5.29 3.15 -6.19
CA TYR A 411 6.64 3.27 -6.74
C TYR A 411 7.13 4.69 -6.57
N TYR A 412 8.44 4.83 -6.35
CA TYR A 412 9.15 6.10 -6.37
C TYR A 412 10.01 6.15 -7.63
N VAL A 413 10.02 7.31 -8.28
CA VAL A 413 10.93 7.63 -9.40
C VAL A 413 11.62 8.95 -9.09
N ARG A 414 12.93 9.02 -9.30
CA ARG A 414 13.72 10.24 -9.08
C ARG A 414 14.82 10.37 -10.13
N LEU A 415 15.33 11.59 -10.34
CA LEU A 415 16.58 11.80 -11.07
C LEU A 415 17.75 11.36 -10.18
N LYS A 416 18.67 10.58 -10.74
CA LYS A 416 19.90 10.19 -10.04
C LYS A 416 20.82 11.41 -9.88
N ALA A 417 21.61 11.44 -8.80
CA ALA A 417 22.61 12.48 -8.62
C ALA A 417 23.66 12.45 -9.76
N THR A 418 24.29 13.58 -10.01
CA THR A 418 25.41 13.74 -10.95
C THR A 418 26.56 14.49 -10.29
N ASP A 419 27.66 14.65 -11.03
CA ASP A 419 28.79 15.48 -10.65
C ASP A 419 28.37 16.90 -10.23
N THR A 420 27.31 17.45 -10.84
CA THR A 420 26.85 18.84 -10.66
C THR A 420 25.47 18.99 -10.01
N MET A 421 24.72 17.90 -9.82
CA MET A 421 23.36 17.92 -9.28
C MET A 421 23.17 16.94 -8.13
N LEU A 422 22.38 17.35 -7.14
CA LEU A 422 21.85 16.46 -6.11
C LEU A 422 20.79 15.53 -6.70
N VAL A 423 20.41 14.50 -5.95
CA VAL A 423 19.25 13.67 -6.26
C VAL A 423 17.96 14.51 -6.20
N SER A 424 17.02 14.29 -7.13
CA SER A 424 15.71 14.97 -7.04
C SER A 424 14.89 14.45 -5.86
N ASP A 425 13.80 15.17 -5.55
CA ASP A 425 12.72 14.56 -4.77
C ASP A 425 12.07 13.39 -5.52
N ASN A 426 11.44 12.49 -4.74
CA ASN A 426 10.73 11.34 -5.27
C ASN A 426 9.39 11.77 -5.90
N GLN A 427 9.18 11.46 -7.16
CA GLN A 427 7.83 11.36 -7.71
C GLN A 427 7.19 10.05 -7.20
N GLU A 428 6.17 10.15 -6.36
CA GLU A 428 5.36 9.01 -5.92
C GLU A 428 4.30 8.66 -6.98
N LEU A 429 4.14 7.37 -7.27
CA LEU A 429 3.22 6.84 -8.27
C LEU A 429 2.54 5.57 -7.76
N VAL A 430 1.23 5.43 -7.96
CA VAL A 430 0.47 4.25 -7.54
C VAL A 430 0.05 3.44 -8.76
N ILE A 431 0.56 2.21 -8.88
CA ILE A 431 0.04 1.20 -9.80
C ILE A 431 -1.06 0.44 -9.07
N SER A 432 -2.31 0.65 -9.48
CA SER A 432 -3.46 -0.05 -8.91
C SER A 432 -3.59 -1.47 -9.47
N ALA A 433 -4.16 -2.36 -8.65
CA ALA A 433 -4.53 -3.70 -9.06
C ALA A 433 -5.70 -3.68 -10.06
N TYR A 434 -5.71 -4.65 -10.95
CA TYR A 434 -6.81 -4.88 -11.88
C TYR A 434 -8.10 -5.17 -11.13
N THR A 435 -9.10 -4.33 -11.35
CA THR A 435 -10.47 -4.56 -10.91
C THR A 435 -11.28 -5.15 -12.06
N VAL A 436 -11.94 -6.28 -11.82
CA VAL A 436 -12.86 -6.87 -12.82
C VAL A 436 -14.01 -5.89 -13.06
N PRO A 437 -14.28 -5.47 -14.30
CA PRO A 437 -15.42 -4.61 -14.61
C PRO A 437 -16.72 -5.22 -14.13
N GLY A 438 -17.56 -4.43 -13.44
CA GLY A 438 -18.86 -4.89 -12.95
C GLY A 438 -19.72 -5.43 -14.09
N GLN A 439 -20.61 -6.38 -13.78
CA GLN A 439 -21.57 -6.90 -14.74
C GLN A 439 -22.85 -6.09 -14.73
N VAL A 440 -23.37 -5.75 -15.91
CA VAL A 440 -24.68 -5.10 -16.07
C VAL A 440 -25.78 -6.06 -15.58
N VAL A 441 -26.78 -5.53 -14.88
CA VAL A 441 -27.90 -6.34 -14.36
C VAL A 441 -28.77 -6.85 -15.51
N ALA A 442 -29.23 -8.10 -15.42
CA ALA A 442 -30.12 -8.69 -16.44
C ALA A 442 -31.44 -7.89 -16.57
N PRO A 443 -31.97 -7.68 -17.79
CA PRO A 443 -33.25 -7.03 -17.98
C PRO A 443 -34.41 -7.75 -17.27
N VAL A 444 -35.40 -6.97 -16.82
CA VAL A 444 -36.65 -7.45 -16.22
C VAL A 444 -37.81 -7.04 -17.11
N PHE A 445 -38.69 -7.99 -17.42
CA PHE A 445 -39.90 -7.77 -18.21
C PHE A 445 -41.12 -7.51 -17.32
N ASN A 446 -41.98 -6.59 -17.74
CA ASN A 446 -43.27 -6.31 -17.10
C ASN A 446 -44.36 -6.03 -18.15
N PRO A 447 -45.47 -6.79 -18.19
CA PRO A 447 -45.83 -7.88 -17.28
C PRO A 447 -44.89 -9.09 -17.39
N ALA A 448 -44.90 -9.95 -16.37
CA ALA A 448 -44.06 -11.15 -16.34
C ALA A 448 -44.42 -12.15 -17.46
N ALA A 449 -43.55 -13.11 -17.74
CA ALA A 449 -43.86 -14.23 -18.63
C ALA A 449 -45.08 -15.01 -18.13
N GLY A 450 -45.98 -15.40 -19.03
CA GLY A 450 -47.25 -16.05 -18.65
C GLY A 450 -48.19 -16.31 -19.82
N THR A 451 -49.38 -16.80 -19.50
CA THR A 451 -50.50 -16.98 -20.44
C THR A 451 -51.52 -15.88 -20.21
N TYR A 452 -51.98 -15.26 -21.29
CA TYR A 452 -52.90 -14.13 -21.30
C TYR A 452 -54.02 -14.36 -22.32
N THR A 453 -55.20 -13.81 -22.08
CA THR A 453 -56.34 -13.90 -23.00
C THR A 453 -56.42 -12.77 -24.02
N GLU A 454 -55.61 -11.72 -23.81
CA GLU A 454 -55.56 -10.51 -24.63
C GLU A 454 -54.09 -10.14 -24.91
N ALA A 455 -53.87 -9.31 -25.95
CA ALA A 455 -52.55 -8.85 -26.32
C ALA A 455 -51.86 -8.06 -25.19
N GLN A 456 -50.56 -8.28 -25.00
CA GLN A 456 -49.78 -7.67 -23.91
C GLN A 456 -48.87 -6.55 -24.41
N SER A 457 -48.75 -5.50 -23.61
CA SER A 457 -47.78 -4.40 -23.83
C SER A 457 -46.59 -4.59 -22.87
N VAL A 458 -45.52 -5.20 -23.37
CA VAL A 458 -44.36 -5.62 -22.57
C VAL A 458 -43.33 -4.51 -22.49
N THR A 459 -43.11 -4.02 -21.27
CA THR A 459 -42.02 -3.11 -20.93
C THR A 459 -40.79 -3.89 -20.47
N ILE A 460 -39.60 -3.36 -20.76
CA ILE A 460 -38.32 -3.92 -20.33
C ILE A 460 -37.57 -2.86 -19.51
N SER A 461 -36.97 -3.26 -18.40
CA SER A 461 -36.19 -2.38 -17.52
C SER A 461 -34.87 -3.03 -17.10
N CYS A 462 -33.88 -2.21 -16.71
CA CYS A 462 -32.61 -2.65 -16.12
C CYS A 462 -32.25 -1.71 -14.97
N SER A 463 -31.82 -2.24 -13.83
CA SER A 463 -31.42 -1.43 -12.67
C SER A 463 -29.99 -0.86 -12.76
N THR A 464 -29.21 -1.22 -13.78
CA THR A 464 -27.95 -0.54 -14.08
C THR A 464 -28.23 0.77 -14.81
N THR A 465 -28.18 1.89 -14.07
CA THR A 465 -28.42 3.23 -14.60
C THR A 465 -27.56 3.52 -15.84
N GLY A 466 -28.21 3.95 -16.93
CA GLY A 466 -27.53 4.27 -18.20
C GLY A 466 -27.00 3.04 -18.97
N ALA A 467 -27.58 1.86 -18.76
CA ALA A 467 -27.38 0.72 -19.64
C ALA A 467 -28.39 0.75 -20.81
N ASP A 468 -27.90 0.51 -22.02
CA ASP A 468 -28.74 0.30 -23.20
C ASP A 468 -29.27 -1.13 -23.24
N ILE A 469 -30.53 -1.30 -23.60
CA ILE A 469 -31.19 -2.62 -23.69
C ILE A 469 -31.45 -2.95 -25.16
N TYR A 470 -31.11 -4.17 -25.56
CA TYR A 470 -31.33 -4.73 -26.89
C TYR A 470 -32.15 -6.01 -26.79
N TYR A 471 -33.08 -6.24 -27.71
CA TYR A 471 -34.04 -7.34 -27.63
C TYR A 471 -34.36 -7.99 -28.97
N THR A 472 -34.99 -9.17 -28.88
CA THR A 472 -35.50 -9.98 -29.99
C THR A 472 -36.82 -10.63 -29.60
N THR A 473 -37.75 -10.78 -30.54
CA THR A 473 -39.07 -11.43 -30.35
C THR A 473 -39.20 -12.80 -31.02
N ASN A 474 -38.18 -13.21 -31.80
CA ASN A 474 -38.12 -14.48 -32.53
C ASN A 474 -37.36 -15.59 -31.77
N GLY A 475 -37.08 -15.41 -30.47
CA GLY A 475 -36.36 -16.37 -29.64
C GLY A 475 -34.84 -16.48 -29.87
N ASN A 476 -34.25 -15.76 -30.83
CA ASN A 476 -32.79 -15.72 -31.02
C ASN A 476 -32.08 -14.99 -29.86
N GLU A 477 -30.78 -15.25 -29.64
CA GLU A 477 -30.01 -14.52 -28.63
C GLU A 477 -29.78 -13.06 -29.09
N PRO A 478 -30.10 -12.05 -28.25
CA PRO A 478 -29.92 -10.64 -28.61
C PRO A 478 -28.45 -10.21 -28.49
N THR A 479 -28.05 -9.27 -29.35
CA THR A 479 -26.73 -8.63 -29.37
C THR A 479 -26.88 -7.11 -29.48
N THR A 480 -25.77 -6.36 -29.47
CA THR A 480 -25.78 -4.91 -29.75
C THR A 480 -26.21 -4.56 -31.18
N SER A 481 -26.33 -5.54 -32.08
CA SER A 481 -26.89 -5.39 -33.43
C SER A 481 -28.38 -5.76 -33.52
N SER A 482 -28.99 -6.19 -32.41
CA SER A 482 -30.45 -6.44 -32.33
C SER A 482 -31.22 -5.13 -32.15
N THR A 483 -32.55 -5.20 -32.08
CA THR A 483 -33.39 -4.00 -31.90
C THR A 483 -33.13 -3.36 -30.54
N LYS A 484 -32.77 -2.08 -30.52
CA LYS A 484 -32.64 -1.31 -29.27
C LYS A 484 -34.04 -1.04 -28.69
N TYR A 485 -34.22 -1.30 -27.40
CA TYR A 485 -35.46 -1.03 -26.69
C TYR A 485 -35.62 0.46 -26.40
N THR A 486 -36.68 1.06 -26.93
CA THR A 486 -37.02 2.50 -26.79
C THR A 486 -38.44 2.74 -26.28
N GLY A 487 -39.28 1.71 -26.20
CA GLY A 487 -40.68 1.77 -25.78
C GLY A 487 -41.29 0.37 -25.67
N ALA A 488 -42.52 0.28 -25.15
CA ALA A 488 -43.18 -1.00 -24.91
C ALA A 488 -43.41 -1.83 -26.19
N ILE A 489 -43.33 -3.14 -26.06
CA ILE A 489 -43.44 -4.12 -27.16
C ILE A 489 -44.84 -4.73 -27.14
N SER A 490 -45.59 -4.61 -28.23
CA SER A 490 -46.90 -5.26 -28.38
C SER A 490 -46.74 -6.75 -28.73
N ILE A 491 -47.44 -7.61 -28.00
CA ILE A 491 -47.42 -9.08 -28.14
C ILE A 491 -48.86 -9.59 -28.27
N SER A 492 -49.29 -9.91 -29.49
CA SER A 492 -50.67 -10.35 -29.80
C SER A 492 -50.82 -11.86 -30.06
N ALA A 493 -49.71 -12.60 -30.11
CA ALA A 493 -49.67 -14.05 -30.30
C ALA A 493 -48.52 -14.65 -29.47
N THR A 494 -48.46 -15.98 -29.37
CA THR A 494 -47.43 -16.68 -28.59
C THR A 494 -46.01 -16.32 -29.07
N THR A 495 -45.25 -15.62 -28.22
CA THR A 495 -43.99 -14.95 -28.59
C THR A 495 -42.93 -15.14 -27.50
N THR A 496 -41.68 -15.39 -27.91
CA THR A 496 -40.52 -15.45 -26.99
C THR A 496 -39.69 -14.17 -27.09
N VAL A 497 -39.75 -13.34 -26.07
CA VAL A 497 -38.94 -12.12 -25.97
C VAL A 497 -37.64 -12.43 -25.21
N LYS A 498 -36.50 -12.09 -25.81
CA LYS A 498 -35.19 -12.12 -25.14
C LYS A 498 -34.57 -10.73 -25.13
N ALA A 499 -33.84 -10.39 -24.08
CA ALA A 499 -33.20 -9.08 -23.93
C ALA A 499 -31.83 -9.16 -23.24
N ILE A 500 -30.92 -8.28 -23.64
CA ILE A 500 -29.61 -8.05 -23.03
C ILE A 500 -29.41 -6.56 -22.76
N ALA A 501 -28.90 -6.22 -21.58
CA ALA A 501 -28.43 -4.89 -21.23
C ALA A 501 -26.90 -4.78 -21.37
N VAL A 502 -26.44 -3.63 -21.89
CA VAL A 502 -25.05 -3.32 -22.25
C VAL A 502 -24.69 -1.92 -21.74
N LYS A 503 -23.49 -1.74 -21.20
CA LYS A 503 -22.97 -0.44 -20.76
C LYS A 503 -21.46 -0.39 -20.97
N SER A 504 -20.95 0.73 -21.50
CA SER A 504 -19.51 0.92 -21.68
C SER A 504 -18.75 0.83 -20.35
N GLY A 505 -17.56 0.22 -20.37
CA GLY A 505 -16.76 -0.03 -19.16
C GLY A 505 -17.30 -1.11 -18.22
N MET A 506 -18.33 -1.86 -18.62
CA MET A 506 -18.91 -2.98 -17.86
C MET A 506 -18.99 -4.25 -18.71
N THR A 507 -19.11 -5.41 -18.07
CA THR A 507 -19.40 -6.66 -18.80
C THR A 507 -20.91 -6.77 -19.05
N ASN A 508 -21.30 -7.23 -20.25
CA ASN A 508 -22.71 -7.35 -20.64
C ASN A 508 -23.49 -8.22 -19.65
N SER A 509 -24.77 -7.90 -19.50
CA SER A 509 -25.67 -8.70 -18.66
C SER A 509 -25.86 -10.13 -19.17
N ALA A 510 -26.35 -11.01 -18.30
CA ALA A 510 -26.94 -12.26 -18.77
C ALA A 510 -28.21 -11.96 -19.60
N VAL A 511 -28.43 -12.75 -20.65
CA VAL A 511 -29.66 -12.66 -21.46
C VAL A 511 -30.86 -13.06 -20.62
N ALA A 512 -31.83 -12.16 -20.51
CA ALA A 512 -33.15 -12.43 -19.95
C ALA A 512 -34.06 -13.00 -21.03
N SER A 513 -34.95 -13.93 -20.68
CA SER A 513 -35.89 -14.58 -21.60
C SER A 513 -37.26 -14.69 -20.97
N ALA A 514 -38.31 -14.28 -21.69
CA ALA A 514 -39.71 -14.38 -21.30
C ALA A 514 -40.53 -14.97 -22.45
N VAL A 515 -41.47 -15.85 -22.11
CA VAL A 515 -42.43 -16.43 -23.07
C VAL A 515 -43.81 -15.91 -22.70
N TYR A 516 -44.47 -15.31 -23.67
CA TYR A 516 -45.85 -14.83 -23.57
C TYR A 516 -46.71 -15.71 -24.45
N THR A 517 -47.72 -16.36 -23.88
CA THR A 517 -48.69 -17.18 -24.62
C THR A 517 -50.00 -16.42 -24.65
N ILE A 518 -50.55 -16.17 -25.84
CA ILE A 518 -51.84 -15.47 -25.99
C ILE A 518 -52.88 -16.50 -26.42
N LYS A 519 -53.87 -16.77 -25.55
CA LYS A 519 -54.98 -17.71 -25.79
C LYS A 519 -56.31 -16.97 -25.93
N THR A 520 -56.80 -16.86 -27.15
CA THR A 520 -58.12 -16.27 -27.43
C THR A 520 -59.25 -17.22 -27.00
N SER A 521 -60.46 -16.73 -26.77
CA SER A 521 -61.61 -17.61 -26.51
C SER A 521 -62.15 -18.20 -27.82
N PRO A 522 -62.57 -19.48 -27.86
CA PRO A 522 -63.33 -20.03 -28.97
C PRO A 522 -64.65 -19.30 -29.16
N VAL A 523 -65.22 -19.41 -30.36
CA VAL A 523 -66.57 -18.91 -30.66
C VAL A 523 -67.39 -20.04 -31.28
N ILE A 524 -68.44 -20.48 -30.58
CA ILE A 524 -69.44 -21.39 -31.15
C ILE A 524 -70.24 -20.59 -32.18
N THR A 525 -70.03 -20.87 -33.46
CA THR A 525 -70.69 -20.18 -34.58
C THR A 525 -72.07 -20.75 -34.86
N LYS A 526 -72.32 -22.00 -34.45
CA LYS A 526 -73.64 -22.64 -34.46
C LYS A 526 -73.74 -23.62 -33.30
N ALA A 527 -74.73 -23.44 -32.43
CA ALA A 527 -74.99 -24.41 -31.36
C ALA A 527 -75.51 -25.74 -31.94
N PRO A 528 -75.22 -26.89 -31.32
CA PRO A 528 -75.94 -28.13 -31.62
C PRO A 528 -77.43 -28.00 -31.25
N GLU A 529 -78.33 -28.67 -31.97
CA GLU A 529 -79.78 -28.57 -31.75
C GLU A 529 -80.40 -29.96 -31.53
N ALA A 530 -81.42 -30.06 -30.66
CA ALA A 530 -82.13 -31.32 -30.43
C ALA A 530 -82.91 -31.78 -31.66
N ILE A 531 -82.81 -33.07 -32.01
CA ILE A 531 -83.68 -33.67 -33.03
C ILE A 531 -85.03 -34.01 -32.38
N THR A 532 -86.12 -33.46 -32.93
CA THR A 532 -87.48 -33.64 -32.44
C THR A 532 -88.22 -34.75 -33.20
N GLY A 533 -89.30 -35.28 -32.61
CA GLY A 533 -90.13 -36.31 -33.25
C GLY A 533 -89.53 -37.70 -33.33
N LEU A 534 -88.47 -37.99 -32.55
CA LEU A 534 -87.87 -39.32 -32.48
C LEU A 534 -88.82 -40.32 -31.79
N VAL A 535 -89.08 -41.46 -32.42
CA VAL A 535 -89.92 -42.55 -31.89
C VAL A 535 -89.12 -43.85 -31.87
N TYR A 536 -89.32 -44.69 -30.86
CA TYR A 536 -88.62 -45.96 -30.71
C TYR A 536 -88.84 -46.91 -31.91
N ASN A 537 -87.77 -47.20 -32.66
CA ASN A 537 -87.81 -48.03 -33.86
C ASN A 537 -86.81 -49.22 -33.83
N GLY A 538 -86.24 -49.52 -32.65
CA GLY A 538 -85.24 -50.58 -32.45
C GLY A 538 -83.86 -50.31 -33.07
N LYS A 539 -83.61 -49.11 -33.60
CA LYS A 539 -82.31 -48.71 -34.19
C LYS A 539 -81.71 -47.52 -33.43
N ALA A 540 -80.41 -47.33 -33.58
CA ALA A 540 -79.72 -46.15 -33.03
C ALA A 540 -80.14 -44.91 -33.82
N GLN A 541 -80.62 -43.89 -33.11
CA GLN A 541 -81.07 -42.61 -33.67
C GLN A 541 -80.14 -41.50 -33.15
N ALA A 542 -79.72 -40.60 -34.04
CA ALA A 542 -78.99 -39.40 -33.64
C ALA A 542 -79.88 -38.50 -32.78
N LEU A 543 -79.30 -37.93 -31.73
CA LEU A 543 -80.05 -37.13 -30.75
C LEU A 543 -79.99 -35.62 -31.04
N ILE A 544 -78.94 -35.16 -31.73
CA ILE A 544 -78.72 -33.76 -32.06
C ILE A 544 -78.26 -33.59 -33.51
N THR A 545 -78.43 -32.38 -34.05
CA THR A 545 -77.64 -31.89 -35.18
C THR A 545 -76.28 -31.39 -34.69
N ALA A 546 -75.26 -31.45 -35.56
CA ALA A 546 -73.93 -30.97 -35.24
C ALA A 546 -73.90 -29.44 -35.07
N GLY A 547 -73.08 -28.97 -34.13
CA GLY A 547 -72.72 -27.56 -33.97
C GLY A 547 -71.41 -27.24 -34.68
N GLU A 548 -71.09 -25.95 -34.77
CA GLU A 548 -69.89 -25.42 -35.43
C GLU A 548 -69.14 -24.49 -34.47
N VAL A 549 -67.82 -24.54 -34.50
CA VAL A 549 -66.95 -23.71 -33.64
C VAL A 549 -65.77 -23.17 -34.42
N THR A 550 -65.41 -21.91 -34.16
CA THR A 550 -64.17 -21.27 -34.62
C THR A 550 -63.20 -21.22 -33.45
N GLY A 551 -62.02 -21.84 -33.63
CA GLY A 551 -60.93 -21.83 -32.65
C GLY A 551 -61.07 -22.89 -31.55
N GLY A 552 -60.95 -24.17 -31.90
CA GLY A 552 -61.06 -25.28 -30.95
C GLY A 552 -61.68 -26.51 -31.61
N THR A 553 -61.98 -27.54 -30.82
CA THR A 553 -62.69 -28.76 -31.24
C THR A 553 -63.91 -28.99 -30.33
N LEU A 554 -65.07 -29.24 -30.94
CA LEU A 554 -66.32 -29.45 -30.21
C LEU A 554 -66.52 -30.94 -29.92
N TYR A 555 -66.86 -31.27 -28.67
CA TYR A 555 -67.02 -32.63 -28.16
C TYR A 555 -68.40 -32.82 -27.54
N TYR A 556 -68.90 -34.05 -27.59
CA TYR A 556 -70.23 -34.48 -27.13
C TYR A 556 -70.17 -35.70 -26.21
N ALA A 557 -71.09 -35.76 -25.25
CA ALA A 557 -71.37 -36.95 -24.44
C ALA A 557 -72.89 -37.10 -24.23
N VAL A 558 -73.37 -38.32 -23.94
CA VAL A 558 -74.79 -38.60 -23.67
C VAL A 558 -74.98 -39.42 -22.40
N VAL A 559 -75.99 -39.04 -21.61
CA VAL A 559 -76.50 -39.77 -20.45
C VAL A 559 -78.03 -39.80 -20.48
N LYS A 560 -78.69 -40.62 -19.65
CA LYS A 560 -80.16 -40.53 -19.53
C LYS A 560 -80.53 -39.29 -18.72
N ALA A 561 -81.70 -38.72 -18.97
CA ALA A 561 -82.17 -37.58 -18.19
C ALA A 561 -82.38 -37.99 -16.72
N GLY A 562 -81.71 -37.28 -15.82
CA GLY A 562 -81.65 -37.59 -14.38
C GLY A 562 -80.34 -38.23 -13.92
N ASP A 563 -79.52 -38.74 -14.85
CA ASP A 563 -78.15 -39.16 -14.54
C ASP A 563 -77.24 -37.92 -14.32
N ALA A 564 -76.10 -38.13 -13.66
CA ALA A 564 -75.10 -37.09 -13.44
C ALA A 564 -74.39 -36.64 -14.73
N GLU A 565 -73.73 -35.48 -14.68
CA GLU A 565 -72.87 -34.99 -15.78
C GLU A 565 -71.80 -36.05 -16.15
N PRO A 566 -71.59 -36.34 -17.44
CA PRO A 566 -70.65 -37.37 -17.88
C PRO A 566 -69.21 -37.02 -17.50
N SER A 567 -68.43 -38.03 -17.12
CA SER A 567 -66.99 -37.87 -16.89
C SER A 567 -66.26 -37.47 -18.18
N ALA A 568 -65.15 -36.74 -18.04
CA ALA A 568 -64.41 -36.16 -19.16
C ALA A 568 -63.99 -37.17 -20.25
N GLU A 569 -63.82 -38.45 -19.88
CA GLU A 569 -63.45 -39.57 -20.75
C GLU A 569 -64.57 -40.02 -21.71
N LEU A 570 -65.84 -39.66 -21.42
CA LEU A 570 -67.00 -40.01 -22.24
C LEU A 570 -67.28 -39.00 -23.37
N TYR A 571 -66.54 -37.88 -23.40
CA TYR A 571 -66.68 -36.87 -24.44
C TYR A 571 -65.94 -37.28 -25.71
N THR A 572 -66.66 -37.31 -26.83
CA THR A 572 -66.13 -37.68 -28.16
C THR A 572 -66.53 -36.66 -29.21
N THR A 573 -65.84 -36.59 -30.35
CA THR A 573 -66.26 -35.76 -31.50
C THR A 573 -67.43 -36.36 -32.30
N SER A 574 -67.96 -37.52 -31.89
CA SER A 574 -69.06 -38.21 -32.58
C SER A 574 -70.42 -37.73 -32.10
N ILE A 575 -71.37 -37.58 -33.03
CA ILE A 575 -72.75 -37.21 -32.71
C ILE A 575 -73.41 -38.32 -31.87
N PRO A 576 -73.91 -38.03 -30.66
CA PRO A 576 -74.47 -39.06 -29.80
C PRO A 576 -75.74 -39.68 -30.39
N THR A 577 -75.89 -40.99 -30.15
CA THR A 577 -77.05 -41.77 -30.56
C THR A 577 -77.63 -42.53 -29.38
N ALA A 578 -78.94 -42.82 -29.43
CA ALA A 578 -79.57 -43.77 -28.52
C ALA A 578 -80.60 -44.64 -29.23
N ILE A 579 -80.89 -45.81 -28.66
CA ILE A 579 -81.83 -46.80 -29.21
C ILE A 579 -83.18 -46.74 -28.48
N ASN A 580 -83.16 -46.69 -27.15
CA ASN A 580 -84.35 -46.89 -26.31
C ASN A 580 -85.22 -45.64 -26.17
N ALA A 581 -86.54 -45.83 -26.02
CA ALA A 581 -87.44 -44.75 -25.62
C ALA A 581 -87.03 -44.18 -24.24
N GLY A 582 -87.10 -42.86 -24.09
CA GLY A 582 -86.70 -42.15 -22.88
C GLY A 582 -86.24 -40.72 -23.16
N SER A 583 -85.98 -39.98 -22.09
CA SER A 583 -85.34 -38.67 -22.14
C SER A 583 -83.83 -38.82 -21.90
N TYR A 584 -83.05 -38.00 -22.60
CA TYR A 584 -81.59 -38.00 -22.61
C TYR A 584 -81.06 -36.58 -22.40
N TYR A 585 -79.88 -36.47 -21.78
CA TYR A 585 -79.10 -35.23 -21.77
C TYR A 585 -77.89 -35.42 -22.69
N VAL A 586 -77.83 -34.61 -23.74
CA VAL A 586 -76.65 -34.50 -24.61
C VAL A 586 -75.84 -33.31 -24.15
N TRP A 587 -74.66 -33.58 -23.62
CA TRP A 587 -73.71 -32.56 -23.19
C TRP A 587 -72.75 -32.22 -24.32
N TYR A 588 -72.41 -30.94 -24.49
CA TYR A 588 -71.39 -30.47 -25.43
C TYR A 588 -70.40 -29.52 -24.76
N LYS A 589 -69.14 -29.53 -25.21
CA LYS A 589 -68.07 -28.61 -24.74
C LYS A 589 -67.09 -28.29 -25.87
N VAL A 590 -66.21 -27.30 -25.69
CA VAL A 590 -65.11 -27.02 -26.64
C VAL A 590 -63.76 -27.15 -25.94
N ASP A 591 -62.86 -27.91 -26.55
CA ASP A 591 -61.42 -27.94 -26.24
C ASP A 591 -60.71 -26.90 -27.12
N GLY A 592 -60.07 -25.90 -26.51
CA GLY A 592 -59.40 -24.80 -27.23
C GLY A 592 -58.00 -25.14 -27.77
N GLY A 593 -57.41 -26.27 -27.33
CA GLY A 593 -56.04 -26.65 -27.66
C GLY A 593 -54.99 -25.63 -27.20
N ASP A 594 -53.85 -25.53 -27.91
CA ASP A 594 -52.73 -24.68 -27.50
C ASP A 594 -52.99 -23.18 -27.62
N ASN A 595 -53.84 -22.75 -28.56
CA ASN A 595 -54.02 -21.35 -28.93
C ASN A 595 -55.35 -20.73 -28.51
N HIS A 596 -56.31 -21.53 -28.01
CA HIS A 596 -57.57 -21.01 -27.47
C HIS A 596 -57.82 -21.52 -26.04
N ASN A 597 -58.77 -20.90 -25.34
CA ASN A 597 -59.30 -21.36 -24.05
C ASN A 597 -60.35 -22.47 -24.25
N ASP A 598 -60.70 -23.21 -23.21
CA ASP A 598 -61.81 -24.17 -23.29
C ASP A 598 -63.16 -23.46 -23.08
N ILE A 599 -64.24 -24.00 -23.65
CA ILE A 599 -65.61 -23.65 -23.26
C ILE A 599 -66.18 -24.79 -22.42
N ASN A 600 -66.66 -24.45 -21.23
CA ASN A 600 -67.30 -25.37 -20.29
C ASN A 600 -68.46 -26.16 -20.93
N ALA A 601 -68.82 -27.29 -20.31
CA ALA A 601 -69.89 -28.12 -20.79
C ALA A 601 -71.28 -27.48 -20.59
N GLU A 602 -72.10 -27.51 -21.63
CA GLU A 602 -73.52 -27.17 -21.63
C GLU A 602 -74.35 -28.40 -22.04
N LYS A 603 -75.66 -28.40 -21.81
CA LYS A 603 -76.53 -29.56 -22.08
C LYS A 603 -77.76 -29.23 -22.92
N ILE A 604 -78.22 -30.23 -23.66
CA ILE A 604 -79.43 -30.24 -24.48
C ILE A 604 -80.30 -31.41 -24.04
N ASP A 605 -81.58 -31.13 -23.83
CA ASP A 605 -82.58 -32.15 -23.47
C ASP A 605 -83.18 -32.74 -24.76
N VAL A 606 -83.13 -34.07 -24.90
CA VAL A 606 -83.63 -34.80 -26.08
C VAL A 606 -84.56 -35.93 -25.63
N LYS A 607 -85.61 -36.23 -26.40
CA LYS A 607 -86.60 -37.26 -26.07
C LYS A 607 -86.82 -38.21 -27.25
N ILE A 608 -86.77 -39.51 -26.98
CA ILE A 608 -87.28 -40.56 -27.87
C ILE A 608 -88.59 -41.07 -27.29
N ASP A 609 -89.69 -40.87 -28.00
CA ASP A 609 -91.02 -41.32 -27.59
C ASP A 609 -91.19 -42.84 -27.74
N LYS A 610 -92.11 -43.39 -26.95
CA LYS A 610 -92.48 -44.83 -27.04
C LYS A 610 -93.26 -45.07 -28.33
N SER A 611 -93.08 -46.24 -28.92
CA SER A 611 -93.85 -46.67 -30.10
C SER A 611 -95.14 -47.36 -29.64
N ASP A 612 -96.27 -47.01 -30.26
CA ASP A 612 -97.61 -47.49 -29.90
C ASP A 612 -97.94 -48.91 -30.42
N THR A 613 -96.93 -49.78 -30.64
CA THR A 613 -97.12 -51.12 -31.21
C THR A 613 -96.33 -52.21 -30.46
N ILE A 614 -96.99 -53.34 -30.19
CA ILE A 614 -96.48 -54.46 -29.38
C ILE A 614 -96.10 -55.65 -30.28
N PRO A 615 -94.88 -56.20 -30.17
CA PRO A 615 -94.53 -57.54 -30.64
C PRO A 615 -94.43 -58.59 -29.50
N ASN A 616 -94.55 -59.87 -29.85
CA ASN A 616 -94.79 -61.02 -28.96
C ASN A 616 -93.63 -61.50 -28.06
N SER A 617 -93.99 -62.22 -26.99
CA SER A 617 -93.13 -63.02 -26.08
C SER A 617 -92.76 -64.39 -26.70
N PRO A 618 -91.64 -65.07 -26.30
CA PRO A 618 -91.65 -66.06 -25.19
C PRO A 618 -90.36 -66.02 -24.29
N SER A 619 -90.41 -66.12 -22.95
CA SER A 619 -90.48 -67.33 -22.06
C SER A 619 -89.16 -67.72 -21.35
N GLU A 620 -89.19 -67.72 -20.00
CA GLU A 620 -88.62 -68.73 -19.05
C GLU A 620 -87.08 -68.84 -18.81
N THR A 621 -86.52 -69.22 -17.63
CA THR A 621 -87.03 -69.56 -16.27
C THR A 621 -85.91 -69.52 -15.17
N MET A 622 -86.30 -69.30 -13.89
CA MET A 622 -85.73 -69.84 -12.60
C MET A 622 -84.26 -69.48 -12.16
N VAL A 623 -83.82 -69.48 -10.87
CA VAL A 623 -84.32 -69.91 -9.53
C VAL A 623 -84.02 -68.87 -8.40
N VAL A 624 -84.83 -68.96 -7.34
CA VAL A 624 -84.89 -68.32 -5.99
C VAL A 624 -83.65 -68.49 -5.06
N ASP A 625 -83.31 -67.49 -4.20
CA ASP A 625 -83.31 -67.64 -2.70
C ASP A 625 -83.15 -66.34 -1.84
N LYS A 626 -83.79 -66.32 -0.65
CA LYS A 626 -83.74 -65.31 0.46
C LYS A 626 -84.48 -65.89 1.69
N PRO A 627 -83.91 -65.99 2.92
CA PRO A 627 -83.74 -64.86 3.88
C PRO A 627 -82.45 -65.00 4.77
N SER A 628 -82.21 -64.40 5.94
CA SER A 628 -82.88 -63.46 6.89
C SER A 628 -81.80 -62.62 7.64
N ASP A 629 -81.84 -61.30 7.70
CA ASP A 629 -82.50 -60.41 8.70
C ASP A 629 -81.79 -60.25 10.09
N LYS A 630 -81.83 -59.01 10.62
CA LYS A 630 -81.43 -58.49 11.97
C LYS A 630 -79.92 -58.43 12.32
N THR A 631 -79.37 -57.51 13.14
CA THR A 631 -79.71 -56.21 13.80
C THR A 631 -78.40 -55.71 14.47
N ALA A 632 -78.10 -54.44 14.78
CA ALA A 632 -78.60 -53.10 14.41
C ALA A 632 -77.58 -52.02 14.94
N ASP A 633 -77.79 -50.73 14.60
CA ASP A 633 -77.19 -49.51 15.20
C ASP A 633 -75.65 -49.32 15.08
N VAL A 634 -75.07 -48.12 14.83
CA VAL A 634 -75.35 -46.78 15.37
C VAL A 634 -75.08 -45.66 14.34
N ILE A 635 -75.75 -44.52 14.57
CA ILE A 635 -75.79 -43.25 13.82
C ILE A 635 -74.44 -42.49 13.79
N LEU A 636 -74.09 -41.82 12.67
CA LEU A 636 -73.76 -40.37 12.64
C LEU A 636 -73.49 -39.78 11.23
N ASP A 637 -74.40 -38.87 10.89
CA ASP A 637 -74.37 -37.75 9.92
C ASP A 637 -73.02 -37.00 9.74
N LYS A 638 -72.69 -36.60 8.49
CA LYS A 638 -72.45 -35.18 8.12
C LYS A 638 -72.19 -34.91 6.63
N GLN A 639 -72.54 -33.68 6.23
CA GLN A 639 -72.42 -33.10 4.89
C GLN A 639 -70.98 -32.73 4.46
N GLN A 640 -70.86 -32.42 3.16
CA GLN A 640 -70.29 -31.17 2.60
C GLN A 640 -69.01 -31.28 1.75
N GLY A 641 -69.09 -30.70 0.55
CA GLY A 641 -67.99 -29.90 -0.02
C GLY A 641 -67.20 -30.51 -1.18
N THR A 642 -67.03 -29.71 -2.23
CA THR A 642 -65.91 -29.82 -3.18
C THR A 642 -64.60 -29.55 -2.43
N THR A 643 -63.95 -30.61 -1.95
CA THR A 643 -62.74 -30.49 -1.13
C THR A 643 -61.51 -30.20 -1.97
N ALA A 644 -60.69 -29.25 -1.50
CA ALA A 644 -59.36 -28.98 -2.05
C ALA A 644 -58.48 -30.25 -2.03
N PRO A 645 -57.50 -30.41 -2.95
CA PRO A 645 -56.71 -31.63 -3.08
C PRO A 645 -56.04 -32.02 -1.75
N VAL A 646 -56.49 -33.14 -1.19
CA VAL A 646 -56.12 -33.57 0.17
C VAL A 646 -54.79 -34.31 0.17
N VAL A 647 -53.83 -33.76 0.90
CA VAL A 647 -52.56 -34.42 1.24
C VAL A 647 -52.83 -35.81 1.84
N LYS A 648 -52.28 -36.86 1.21
CA LYS A 648 -52.44 -38.24 1.69
C LYS A 648 -51.74 -38.44 3.04
N LYS A 649 -52.25 -39.35 3.86
CA LYS A 649 -51.76 -39.62 5.23
C LYS A 649 -50.31 -40.13 5.23
N GLU A 650 -49.56 -39.80 6.28
CA GLU A 650 -48.23 -40.38 6.52
C GLU A 650 -48.29 -41.92 6.54
N GLY A 651 -47.38 -42.57 5.82
CA GLY A 651 -47.36 -44.02 5.64
C GLY A 651 -48.09 -44.54 4.39
N THR A 652 -48.92 -43.73 3.72
CA THR A 652 -49.56 -44.14 2.45
C THR A 652 -48.52 -44.39 1.37
N ILE A 653 -48.63 -45.54 0.69
CA ILE A 653 -47.87 -45.86 -0.54
C ILE A 653 -48.61 -45.25 -1.74
N LEU A 654 -47.88 -44.62 -2.65
CA LEU A 654 -48.39 -44.04 -3.90
C LEU A 654 -47.62 -44.64 -5.09
N SER A 655 -48.32 -45.07 -6.14
CA SER A 655 -47.70 -45.34 -7.45
C SER A 655 -47.50 -44.02 -8.19
N VAL A 656 -46.35 -43.86 -8.84
CA VAL A 656 -46.02 -42.69 -9.66
C VAL A 656 -45.61 -43.18 -11.03
N ASP A 657 -46.59 -43.29 -11.92
CA ASP A 657 -46.44 -43.98 -13.21
C ASP A 657 -45.56 -43.21 -14.21
N GLU A 658 -45.45 -41.89 -14.06
CA GLU A 658 -44.57 -41.01 -14.85
C GLU A 658 -43.09 -41.39 -14.69
N ILE A 659 -42.67 -41.73 -13.46
CA ILE A 659 -41.27 -42.05 -13.14
C ILE A 659 -41.05 -43.54 -12.84
N LYS A 660 -42.08 -44.37 -13.06
CA LYS A 660 -42.12 -45.81 -12.75
C LYS A 660 -41.54 -46.13 -11.37
N ALA A 661 -42.22 -45.63 -10.34
CA ALA A 661 -41.81 -45.81 -8.94
C ALA A 661 -42.99 -45.91 -7.98
N GLU A 662 -42.73 -46.56 -6.83
CA GLU A 662 -43.52 -46.41 -5.62
C GLU A 662 -42.83 -45.42 -4.68
N VAL A 663 -43.63 -44.58 -4.02
CA VAL A 663 -43.17 -43.67 -2.97
C VAL A 663 -44.05 -43.81 -1.73
N VAL A 664 -43.52 -43.46 -0.55
CA VAL A 664 -44.29 -43.42 0.71
C VAL A 664 -44.28 -42.02 1.28
N VAL A 665 -45.44 -41.54 1.75
CA VAL A 665 -45.61 -40.27 2.44
C VAL A 665 -44.88 -40.29 3.79
N THR A 666 -44.01 -39.31 4.05
CA THR A 666 -43.12 -39.29 5.26
C THR A 666 -43.18 -38.00 6.07
N PHE A 667 -44.34 -37.35 6.07
CA PHE A 667 -44.66 -36.18 6.90
C PHE A 667 -46.17 -36.19 7.19
N LYS A 668 -46.57 -35.43 8.20
CA LYS A 668 -47.96 -35.30 8.64
C LYS A 668 -48.53 -33.94 8.19
N ALA A 669 -49.84 -33.87 7.99
CA ALA A 669 -50.56 -32.69 7.51
C ALA A 669 -50.18 -31.39 8.26
N GLY A 670 -50.11 -30.28 7.51
CA GLY A 670 -49.71 -28.96 8.04
C GLY A 670 -48.23 -28.57 7.80
N LYS A 671 -47.49 -29.32 6.98
CA LYS A 671 -46.14 -28.95 6.48
C LYS A 671 -46.00 -29.29 4.99
N ASP A 672 -44.95 -28.74 4.36
CA ASP A 672 -44.61 -29.02 2.96
C ASP A 672 -44.62 -30.53 2.67
N PRO A 673 -45.31 -30.96 1.60
CA PRO A 673 -45.45 -32.37 1.32
C PRO A 673 -44.14 -33.03 0.89
N THR A 674 -43.80 -34.14 1.55
CA THR A 674 -42.60 -34.94 1.26
C THR A 674 -42.88 -36.43 1.13
N VAL A 675 -42.12 -37.10 0.27
CA VAL A 675 -42.15 -38.56 0.13
C VAL A 675 -40.74 -39.15 0.23
N THR A 676 -40.70 -40.45 0.51
CA THR A 676 -39.53 -41.32 0.39
C THR A 676 -39.75 -42.22 -0.83
N TYR A 677 -38.79 -42.23 -1.75
CA TYR A 677 -38.75 -43.16 -2.88
C TYR A 677 -38.51 -44.58 -2.35
N THR A 678 -39.51 -45.47 -2.42
CA THR A 678 -39.45 -46.79 -1.77
C THR A 678 -39.07 -47.89 -2.73
N LYS A 679 -39.43 -47.83 -4.02
CA LYS A 679 -39.14 -48.86 -5.02
C LYS A 679 -39.22 -48.30 -6.44
N THR A 680 -38.35 -48.76 -7.34
CA THR A 680 -38.56 -48.59 -8.78
C THR A 680 -39.44 -49.71 -9.31
N THR A 681 -40.43 -49.39 -10.15
CA THR A 681 -41.31 -50.39 -10.80
C THR A 681 -40.85 -50.72 -12.22
N ASP A 682 -39.96 -49.90 -12.80
CA ASP A 682 -39.21 -50.27 -14.01
C ASP A 682 -38.04 -51.21 -13.64
N ASN A 683 -38.32 -52.51 -13.78
CA ASN A 683 -37.33 -53.55 -13.49
C ASN A 683 -36.27 -53.68 -14.58
N GLU A 684 -36.48 -53.17 -15.79
CA GLU A 684 -35.61 -53.39 -16.96
C GLU A 684 -34.71 -52.20 -17.29
N ALA A 685 -35.09 -50.99 -16.85
CA ALA A 685 -34.35 -49.74 -17.02
C ALA A 685 -32.87 -49.88 -16.66
N LYS A 686 -31.99 -49.47 -17.58
CA LYS A 686 -30.54 -49.45 -17.32
C LYS A 686 -30.10 -48.24 -16.49
N SER A 687 -30.95 -47.21 -16.36
CA SER A 687 -30.75 -46.04 -15.51
C SER A 687 -32.08 -45.57 -14.90
N VAL A 688 -32.13 -45.39 -13.58
CA VAL A 688 -33.32 -44.89 -12.85
C VAL A 688 -33.09 -43.46 -12.37
N VAL A 689 -34.15 -42.65 -12.33
CA VAL A 689 -34.14 -41.29 -11.78
C VAL A 689 -35.02 -41.24 -10.54
N VAL A 690 -34.44 -40.81 -9.41
CA VAL A 690 -35.18 -40.36 -8.24
C VAL A 690 -35.36 -38.86 -8.41
N SER A 691 -36.54 -38.45 -8.88
CA SER A 691 -36.88 -37.07 -9.23
C SER A 691 -36.79 -36.10 -8.05
N ASP A 692 -36.83 -34.80 -8.34
CA ASP A 692 -36.84 -33.74 -7.31
C ASP A 692 -38.17 -33.72 -6.54
N ASN A 693 -39.27 -33.85 -7.29
CA ASN A 693 -40.66 -33.86 -6.85
C ASN A 693 -41.42 -34.97 -7.62
N VAL A 694 -42.61 -35.33 -7.16
CA VAL A 694 -43.60 -36.17 -7.87
C VAL A 694 -45.02 -35.63 -7.66
N THR A 695 -45.93 -35.84 -8.60
CA THR A 695 -47.33 -35.40 -8.48
C THR A 695 -48.27 -36.60 -8.53
N VAL A 696 -49.19 -36.69 -7.57
CA VAL A 696 -50.22 -37.75 -7.49
C VAL A 696 -51.51 -37.11 -6.98
N ASP A 697 -52.64 -37.39 -7.64
CA ASP A 697 -53.98 -36.85 -7.33
C ASP A 697 -53.98 -35.31 -7.18
N GLY A 698 -53.27 -34.60 -8.07
CA GLY A 698 -53.12 -33.15 -8.05
C GLY A 698 -52.21 -32.58 -6.95
N VAL A 699 -51.68 -33.41 -6.04
CA VAL A 699 -50.75 -32.99 -4.97
C VAL A 699 -49.30 -33.25 -5.41
N THR A 700 -48.47 -32.19 -5.39
CA THR A 700 -47.01 -32.31 -5.59
C THR A 700 -46.29 -32.61 -4.28
N TYR A 701 -45.36 -33.56 -4.25
CA TYR A 701 -44.56 -33.95 -3.09
C TYR A 701 -43.05 -33.80 -3.37
N GLU A 702 -42.26 -33.20 -2.46
CA GLU A 702 -40.78 -33.21 -2.50
C GLU A 702 -40.27 -34.64 -2.25
N VAL A 703 -39.52 -35.22 -3.18
CA VAL A 703 -38.84 -36.50 -2.94
C VAL A 703 -37.62 -36.22 -2.05
N SER A 704 -37.76 -36.51 -0.76
CA SER A 704 -36.82 -36.08 0.27
C SER A 704 -35.82 -37.17 0.66
N SER A 705 -36.15 -38.44 0.43
CA SER A 705 -35.30 -39.56 0.82
C SER A 705 -35.45 -40.79 -0.07
N VAL A 706 -34.46 -41.68 -0.02
CA VAL A 706 -34.49 -43.01 -0.66
C VAL A 706 -34.59 -44.08 0.42
N GLY A 707 -35.57 -44.97 0.28
CA GLY A 707 -35.87 -46.07 1.20
C GLY A 707 -34.82 -47.19 1.20
N ALA A 708 -35.08 -48.24 1.96
CA ALA A 708 -34.28 -49.46 1.93
C ALA A 708 -34.75 -50.37 0.78
N ASN A 709 -33.82 -51.09 0.15
CA ASN A 709 -34.09 -52.02 -0.97
C ASN A 709 -34.73 -51.39 -2.23
N SER A 710 -34.71 -50.07 -2.40
CA SER A 710 -35.51 -49.37 -3.42
C SER A 710 -35.12 -49.62 -4.89
N PHE A 711 -34.04 -50.35 -5.11
CA PHE A 711 -33.60 -50.82 -6.43
C PHE A 711 -33.28 -52.33 -6.42
N ASN A 712 -33.86 -53.08 -5.48
CA ASN A 712 -33.76 -54.54 -5.46
C ASN A 712 -34.59 -55.11 -6.61
N GLY A 713 -34.09 -56.15 -7.27
CA GLY A 713 -34.70 -56.71 -8.50
C GLY A 713 -34.35 -55.96 -9.80
N SER A 714 -34.24 -54.63 -9.76
CA SER A 714 -33.99 -53.80 -10.96
C SER A 714 -32.63 -54.06 -11.64
N ASP A 715 -32.66 -54.00 -12.97
CA ASP A 715 -31.50 -54.07 -13.87
C ASP A 715 -30.64 -52.80 -13.89
N ALA A 716 -31.08 -51.73 -13.21
CA ALA A 716 -30.43 -50.43 -13.22
C ALA A 716 -28.94 -50.51 -12.83
N THR A 717 -28.08 -50.01 -13.73
CA THR A 717 -26.65 -49.85 -13.48
C THR A 717 -26.29 -48.44 -13.04
N THR A 718 -27.19 -47.49 -13.26
CA THR A 718 -27.05 -46.08 -12.84
C THR A 718 -28.30 -45.63 -12.10
N VAL A 719 -28.14 -44.82 -11.06
CA VAL A 719 -29.23 -44.06 -10.44
C VAL A 719 -28.85 -42.58 -10.38
N THR A 720 -29.79 -41.69 -10.73
CA THR A 720 -29.66 -40.24 -10.55
C THR A 720 -30.51 -39.79 -9.38
N LEU A 721 -29.91 -39.13 -8.39
CA LEU A 721 -30.61 -38.57 -7.23
C LEU A 721 -30.83 -37.07 -7.43
N GLY A 722 -32.09 -36.64 -7.36
CA GLY A 722 -32.52 -35.26 -7.43
C GLY A 722 -31.90 -34.33 -6.39
N LYS A 723 -32.05 -33.01 -6.59
CA LYS A 723 -31.52 -31.94 -5.74
C LYS A 723 -32.08 -31.99 -4.31
N ASN A 724 -33.27 -32.57 -4.17
CA ASN A 724 -34.05 -32.58 -2.94
C ASN A 724 -33.71 -33.70 -1.95
N ILE A 725 -32.95 -34.72 -2.37
CA ILE A 725 -32.63 -35.89 -1.54
C ILE A 725 -31.73 -35.51 -0.36
N LYS A 726 -32.29 -35.61 0.86
CA LYS A 726 -31.67 -35.32 2.17
C LYS A 726 -31.04 -36.57 2.81
N LYS A 727 -31.56 -37.77 2.50
CA LYS A 727 -31.16 -39.04 3.12
C LYS A 727 -31.29 -40.24 2.16
N MET A 728 -30.39 -41.22 2.33
CA MET A 728 -30.54 -42.59 1.81
C MET A 728 -30.55 -43.54 3.01
N ALA A 729 -31.57 -44.38 3.11
CA ALA A 729 -31.69 -45.36 4.18
C ALA A 729 -30.55 -46.39 4.14
N PRO A 730 -30.18 -47.02 5.28
CA PRO A 730 -29.36 -48.23 5.28
C PRO A 730 -29.95 -49.26 4.31
N LYS A 731 -29.09 -49.98 3.56
CA LYS A 731 -29.53 -50.94 2.53
C LYS A 731 -30.32 -50.34 1.35
N ALA A 732 -30.28 -49.03 1.09
CA ALA A 732 -30.94 -48.43 -0.09
C ALA A 732 -30.57 -49.08 -1.44
N LEU A 733 -29.30 -49.44 -1.64
CA LEU A 733 -28.84 -50.16 -2.84
C LEU A 733 -28.70 -51.69 -2.63
N ASN A 734 -29.37 -52.27 -1.64
CA ASN A 734 -29.31 -53.71 -1.39
C ASN A 734 -29.92 -54.51 -2.56
N GLY A 735 -29.24 -55.56 -3.00
CA GLY A 735 -29.65 -56.42 -4.12
C GLY A 735 -29.53 -55.80 -5.53
N SER A 736 -29.21 -54.51 -5.65
CA SER A 736 -29.21 -53.80 -6.94
C SER A 736 -27.92 -53.99 -7.75
N LYS A 737 -28.03 -53.88 -9.08
CA LYS A 737 -26.91 -53.91 -10.04
C LYS A 737 -26.20 -52.54 -10.22
N ILE A 738 -26.54 -51.54 -9.40
CA ILE A 738 -26.10 -50.14 -9.55
C ILE A 738 -24.58 -49.99 -9.37
N LYS A 739 -23.90 -49.56 -10.43
CA LYS A 739 -22.46 -49.25 -10.50
C LYS A 739 -22.18 -47.74 -10.42
N THR A 740 -23.15 -46.89 -10.79
CA THR A 740 -23.00 -45.42 -10.79
C THR A 740 -24.13 -44.73 -10.01
N VAL A 741 -23.79 -43.80 -9.13
CA VAL A 741 -24.73 -42.90 -8.45
C VAL A 741 -24.42 -41.46 -8.89
N VAL A 742 -25.36 -40.80 -9.57
CA VAL A 742 -25.25 -39.39 -9.96
C VAL A 742 -25.93 -38.54 -8.88
N LEU A 743 -25.20 -37.59 -8.29
CA LEU A 743 -25.73 -36.71 -7.24
C LEU A 743 -26.00 -35.31 -7.78
N ARG A 744 -27.27 -34.90 -7.82
CA ARG A 744 -27.69 -33.49 -7.97
C ARG A 744 -27.91 -32.79 -6.63
N THR A 745 -28.15 -33.55 -5.56
CA THR A 745 -28.28 -33.04 -4.17
C THR A 745 -26.97 -32.53 -3.58
N THR A 746 -27.07 -31.45 -2.81
CA THR A 746 -26.05 -30.91 -1.89
C THR A 746 -26.32 -31.27 -0.41
N LYS A 747 -27.54 -31.74 -0.12
CA LYS A 747 -28.15 -31.90 1.22
C LYS A 747 -27.61 -33.12 2.01
N LEU A 748 -26.94 -34.07 1.35
CA LEU A 748 -26.43 -35.31 2.00
C LEU A 748 -25.29 -35.08 3.03
N THR A 749 -25.29 -35.89 4.10
CA THR A 749 -24.34 -35.85 5.23
C THR A 749 -23.76 -37.24 5.53
N LYS A 750 -22.71 -37.32 6.37
CA LYS A 750 -22.11 -38.60 6.80
C LYS A 750 -23.12 -39.52 7.50
N LYS A 751 -24.01 -38.97 8.34
CA LYS A 751 -25.08 -39.71 9.03
C LYS A 751 -26.17 -40.15 8.03
N SER A 752 -26.58 -39.29 7.10
CA SER A 752 -27.72 -39.55 6.21
C SER A 752 -27.46 -40.51 5.04
N VAL A 753 -26.26 -41.12 4.95
CA VAL A 753 -25.95 -42.21 4.00
C VAL A 753 -25.31 -43.44 4.67
N LYS A 754 -25.34 -43.53 6.01
CA LYS A 754 -24.69 -44.61 6.76
C LYS A 754 -25.26 -45.98 6.33
N ASN A 755 -24.40 -46.90 5.90
CA ASN A 755 -24.73 -48.22 5.35
C ASN A 755 -25.66 -48.21 4.11
N ALA A 756 -25.82 -47.08 3.40
CA ALA A 756 -26.77 -46.99 2.29
C ALA A 756 -26.48 -47.94 1.12
N PHE A 757 -25.21 -48.31 0.90
CA PHE A 757 -24.81 -49.19 -0.20
C PHE A 757 -24.57 -50.65 0.26
N LYS A 758 -24.78 -50.95 1.55
CA LYS A 758 -24.59 -52.30 2.11
C LYS A 758 -25.53 -53.29 1.43
N GLY A 759 -24.96 -54.33 0.81
CA GLY A 759 -25.69 -55.37 0.09
C GLY A 759 -25.86 -55.14 -1.41
N SER A 760 -25.28 -54.08 -1.99
CA SER A 760 -25.25 -53.92 -3.46
C SER A 760 -24.43 -55.03 -4.14
N LYS A 761 -24.86 -55.46 -5.32
CA LYS A 761 -24.14 -56.46 -6.14
C LYS A 761 -22.86 -55.88 -6.79
N ALA A 762 -22.68 -54.56 -6.79
CA ALA A 762 -21.49 -53.92 -7.33
C ALA A 762 -20.32 -53.92 -6.32
N LYS A 763 -19.20 -54.58 -6.66
CA LYS A 763 -17.95 -54.57 -5.86
C LYS A 763 -17.36 -53.16 -5.66
N LYS A 764 -17.68 -52.22 -6.55
CA LYS A 764 -17.21 -50.83 -6.55
C LYS A 764 -18.27 -49.92 -7.18
N ILE A 765 -18.56 -48.79 -6.55
CA ILE A 765 -19.54 -47.80 -7.03
C ILE A 765 -18.83 -46.47 -7.38
N VAL A 766 -19.19 -45.87 -8.51
CA VAL A 766 -18.73 -44.53 -8.90
C VAL A 766 -19.80 -43.51 -8.53
N ILE A 767 -19.42 -42.48 -7.80
CA ILE A 767 -20.29 -41.34 -7.50
C ILE A 767 -19.90 -40.19 -8.43
N LYS A 768 -20.82 -39.74 -9.28
CA LYS A 768 -20.62 -38.59 -10.19
C LYS A 768 -21.34 -37.37 -9.60
N VAL A 769 -20.61 -36.32 -9.27
CA VAL A 769 -21.18 -35.10 -8.66
C VAL A 769 -21.61 -34.12 -9.77
N LYS A 770 -22.92 -33.88 -9.89
CA LYS A 770 -23.55 -32.96 -10.85
C LYS A 770 -24.52 -32.01 -10.13
N VAL A 771 -24.00 -31.24 -9.18
CA VAL A 771 -24.77 -30.31 -8.32
C VAL A 771 -24.88 -28.89 -8.89
N GLY A 772 -24.20 -28.60 -10.00
CA GLY A 772 -24.24 -27.30 -10.68
C GLY A 772 -22.97 -27.01 -11.48
N SER A 773 -22.43 -25.80 -11.35
CA SER A 773 -21.25 -25.32 -12.09
C SER A 773 -19.97 -26.14 -11.81
N LYS A 774 -18.97 -26.05 -12.69
CA LYS A 774 -17.65 -26.73 -12.54
C LYS A 774 -17.02 -26.44 -11.16
N LYS A 775 -17.08 -25.20 -10.68
CA LYS A 775 -16.58 -24.76 -9.35
C LYS A 775 -17.37 -25.43 -8.21
N LEU A 776 -18.70 -25.51 -8.32
CA LEU A 776 -19.56 -26.12 -7.31
C LEU A 776 -19.35 -27.65 -7.26
N ASN A 777 -19.26 -28.32 -8.41
CA ASN A 777 -18.95 -29.74 -8.48
C ASN A 777 -17.58 -30.03 -7.81
N LYS A 778 -16.52 -29.26 -8.11
CA LYS A 778 -15.20 -29.41 -7.46
C LYS A 778 -15.26 -29.26 -5.93
N LYS A 779 -16.10 -28.35 -5.40
CA LYS A 779 -16.38 -28.20 -3.95
C LYS A 779 -17.06 -29.45 -3.38
N TYR A 780 -18.11 -29.94 -4.02
CA TYR A 780 -18.89 -31.08 -3.53
C TYR A 780 -18.22 -32.43 -3.74
N VAL A 781 -17.34 -32.61 -4.74
CA VAL A 781 -16.45 -33.78 -4.84
C VAL A 781 -15.54 -33.87 -3.61
N LYS A 782 -14.91 -32.76 -3.19
CA LYS A 782 -14.10 -32.72 -1.95
C LYS A 782 -14.94 -33.08 -0.70
N LYS A 783 -16.17 -32.55 -0.56
CA LYS A 783 -17.11 -32.88 0.53
C LYS A 783 -17.48 -34.36 0.50
N TYR A 784 -17.89 -34.88 -0.65
CA TYR A 784 -18.41 -36.24 -0.79
C TYR A 784 -17.35 -37.33 -0.71
N LYS A 785 -16.07 -37.07 -1.07
CA LYS A 785 -14.95 -37.99 -0.76
C LYS A 785 -14.82 -38.28 0.75
N LYS A 786 -15.17 -37.33 1.63
CA LYS A 786 -15.15 -37.52 3.10
C LYS A 786 -16.39 -38.24 3.65
N ILE A 787 -17.52 -38.14 2.95
CA ILE A 787 -18.83 -38.72 3.34
C ILE A 787 -18.98 -40.17 2.83
N PHE A 788 -18.67 -40.39 1.57
CA PHE A 788 -18.77 -41.69 0.91
C PHE A 788 -17.43 -42.41 0.98
N THR A 789 -17.22 -43.13 2.08
CA THR A 789 -16.08 -44.02 2.30
C THR A 789 -16.57 -45.45 2.50
N LYS A 790 -15.74 -46.47 2.21
CA LYS A 790 -16.11 -47.90 2.38
C LYS A 790 -16.66 -48.18 3.79
N LYS A 791 -16.02 -47.63 4.83
CA LYS A 791 -16.44 -47.74 6.23
C LYS A 791 -17.79 -47.09 6.53
N ASN A 792 -18.18 -46.03 5.80
CA ASN A 792 -19.43 -45.31 6.05
C ASN A 792 -20.62 -45.89 5.27
N VAL A 793 -20.44 -46.29 4.00
CA VAL A 793 -21.57 -46.73 3.14
C VAL A 793 -21.63 -48.24 2.87
N GLY A 794 -20.57 -48.99 3.22
CA GLY A 794 -20.53 -50.46 3.13
C GLY A 794 -19.86 -51.04 1.89
N VAL A 795 -19.63 -50.24 0.84
CA VAL A 795 -19.05 -50.67 -0.45
C VAL A 795 -17.91 -49.73 -0.87
N LYS A 796 -16.92 -50.23 -1.64
CA LYS A 796 -15.81 -49.40 -2.15
C LYS A 796 -16.35 -48.35 -3.13
N VAL A 797 -16.01 -47.09 -2.91
CA VAL A 797 -16.55 -45.95 -3.67
C VAL A 797 -15.46 -45.08 -4.25
N VAL A 798 -15.71 -44.50 -5.42
CA VAL A 798 -14.87 -43.47 -6.04
C VAL A 798 -15.74 -42.27 -6.40
N VAL A 799 -15.47 -41.12 -5.80
CA VAL A 799 -16.18 -39.86 -6.08
C VAL A 799 -15.43 -39.07 -7.14
N LYS A 800 -16.12 -38.74 -8.24
CA LYS A 800 -15.66 -37.97 -9.40
C LYS A 800 -16.51 -36.73 -9.60
#